data_AF-A0A1G0FF46-F1
#
_entry.id   AF-A0A1G0FF46-F1
#
_cell.length_a   1.000
_cell.length_b   1.000
_cell.length_c   1.000
_cell.angle_alpha   90.00
_cell.angle_beta   90.00
_cell.angle_gamma   90.00
#
_symmetry.space_group_name_H-M   'P 1'
#
loop_
_entity.id
_entity.type
_entity.pdbx_description
1 polymer ?
#
loop_
_entity_poly.entity_id
_entity_poly.type
_entity_poly.pdbx_seq_one_letter_code
_entity_poly.pdbx_strand_id
1 'polypeptide(L)'
;MGKNKNEKLESNEEDIEELENTTLTLSTSSDASSLAGGIASAHAQDEGAIKEYLKQLESMSGEEIERILTQRDTDGASIGMIIPAYQNAISTQQYLQFLDDVFENRKLTSEQLTTILAQKNVTGGSIGMFIAYNQDAISTQCYLKLLDNLLKNKEITSEQLTMILTQKSNLGLTLATIIAEKQNKTSTQQYLQLLENAINDGKLTAEQLTIILTQRNSNGDSLGTLIARKEDREIIQQYLKLLEEATKNAKLTPKQFTTILTQETTKDVSIETYIDQHENYGDVYQALKKQCEILKKLILFSNAIRETASLLEEKKPGQALKELKKLFSENGIGFSDSQKDFLNTEMKDLISNFCNTPLKQEREKEIFESLGKVSRNSIFYISALISRFKFELLTPNTLNTISLELERLPKTHFDYNEGQRALADYYIGLISQEKRNLTTDELSQFLKYARRCDPPHEMIEEAEGFLREKSDTRGVTASFVDFPTKKNNSSAQDREETNTAQAASQDVDVVAQKQAAETINEPNDIQNENSFEIIREMILDKLSTLLSNNHLALEKLKGIISRQDDDALLDFYLERILFHPPSKTENSSIFFKSAVFLFLPTNKIQITPEQCQELKNLIPPNQQKNKELISKIISNFNNGHITQESLLKDLRNIIKTRISDPPAFEEMKTAPSP
;
A
#
# COMPACT_ATOMS: atom_id res chain seq x y z
N MET A 1 29.81 -34.32 -45.81
CA MET A 1 31.07 -34.21 -46.57
C MET A 1 31.21 -32.75 -46.99
N GLY A 2 32.40 -32.15 -46.87
CA GLY A 2 32.64 -30.79 -47.35
C GLY A 2 33.78 -30.75 -48.36
N LYS A 3 34.14 -29.54 -48.81
CA LYS A 3 35.49 -29.21 -49.30
C LYS A 3 35.69 -27.70 -49.28
N ASN A 4 36.60 -27.23 -48.44
CA ASN A 4 37.17 -25.88 -48.55
C ASN A 4 38.00 -25.80 -49.83
N LYS A 5 38.21 -24.57 -50.31
CA LYS A 5 39.56 -24.13 -50.67
C LYS A 5 39.72 -22.63 -50.38
N ASN A 6 40.91 -22.27 -49.92
CA ASN A 6 41.30 -20.90 -49.60
C ASN A 6 41.50 -20.11 -50.92
N GLU A 7 41.72 -18.79 -50.94
CA GLU A 7 42.95 -18.14 -50.46
C GLU A 7 42.86 -16.62 -50.25
N LYS A 8 43.85 -16.12 -49.51
CA LYS A 8 44.34 -14.74 -49.34
C LYS A 8 43.47 -13.71 -48.60
N LEU A 9 44.00 -13.33 -47.43
CA LEU A 9 44.06 -11.93 -47.02
C LEU A 9 45.04 -11.18 -47.93
N GLU A 10 44.79 -9.89 -48.16
CA GLU A 10 45.74 -8.82 -47.84
C GLU A 10 44.96 -7.52 -47.59
N SER A 11 45.57 -6.60 -46.85
CA SER A 11 44.93 -5.46 -46.16
C SER A 11 44.28 -4.40 -47.05
N ASN A 12 43.23 -3.78 -46.54
CA ASN A 12 43.13 -2.31 -46.42
C ASN A 12 42.54 -2.00 -45.04
N GLU A 13 43.03 -0.95 -44.39
CA GLU A 13 42.63 -0.53 -43.03
C GLU A 13 41.65 0.64 -43.12
N GLU A 14 40.36 0.40 -42.84
CA GLU A 14 39.32 1.39 -42.52
C GLU A 14 38.07 0.64 -41.97
N ASP A 15 37.15 1.35 -41.31
CA ASP A 15 35.81 0.91 -40.88
C ASP A 15 35.61 -0.09 -39.70
N ILE A 16 36.56 -0.32 -38.78
CA ILE A 16 36.25 -0.91 -37.44
C ILE A 16 37.07 -0.29 -36.28
N GLU A 17 36.89 1.00 -35.96
CA GLU A 17 37.35 1.56 -34.67
C GLU A 17 36.56 2.81 -34.19
N GLU A 18 35.23 2.75 -34.08
CA GLU A 18 34.43 3.83 -33.46
C GLU A 18 33.33 3.31 -32.52
N LEU A 19 33.73 2.79 -31.35
CA LEU A 19 32.87 2.73 -30.15
C LEU A 19 33.64 2.56 -28.81
N GLU A 20 34.97 2.38 -28.84
CA GLU A 20 35.84 2.43 -27.64
C GLU A 20 36.60 3.76 -27.52
N ASN A 21 35.89 4.89 -27.36
CA ASN A 21 36.41 6.05 -26.60
C ASN A 21 35.39 7.18 -26.40
N THR A 22 34.76 7.23 -25.22
CA THR A 22 34.26 8.48 -24.62
C THR A 22 34.74 8.63 -23.18
N THR A 23 36.03 8.34 -22.97
CA THR A 23 36.78 8.73 -21.76
C THR A 23 36.94 10.24 -21.73
N LEU A 24 35.89 10.97 -21.38
CA LEU A 24 35.89 12.43 -21.31
C LEU A 24 36.95 12.89 -20.30
N THR A 25 37.89 13.74 -20.75
CA THR A 25 39.14 14.00 -20.05
C THR A 25 38.92 14.75 -18.73
N LEU A 26 39.37 14.15 -17.63
CA LEU A 26 39.43 14.74 -16.29
C LEU A 26 40.12 16.11 -16.30
N SER A 27 39.37 17.17 -16.00
CA SER A 27 39.90 18.51 -15.77
C SER A 27 39.97 18.82 -14.27
N THR A 28 41.20 18.91 -13.76
CA THR A 28 41.58 19.27 -12.38
C THR A 28 41.36 18.20 -11.29
N SER A 29 42.34 18.09 -10.40
CA SER A 29 42.47 17.00 -9.40
C SER A 29 41.79 17.32 -8.06
N SER A 30 40.59 17.89 -8.11
CA SER A 30 39.74 18.16 -6.93
C SER A 30 38.80 16.97 -6.68
N ASP A 31 38.07 16.57 -7.72
CA ASP A 31 36.79 15.88 -7.54
C ASP A 31 36.94 14.36 -7.38
N ALA A 32 38.08 13.80 -7.79
CA ALA A 32 38.41 12.41 -7.50
C ALA A 32 38.56 12.15 -5.98
N SER A 33 39.00 13.15 -5.22
CA SER A 33 39.17 13.07 -3.77
C SER A 33 37.84 13.05 -3.03
N SER A 34 36.85 13.84 -3.49
CA SER A 34 35.51 13.85 -2.90
C SER A 34 34.70 12.61 -3.29
N LEU A 35 34.82 12.15 -4.55
CA LEU A 35 34.14 10.92 -5.02
C LEU A 35 34.55 9.68 -4.23
N ALA A 36 35.85 9.50 -3.94
CA ALA A 36 36.32 8.39 -3.11
C ALA A 36 35.85 8.52 -1.65
N GLY A 37 35.72 9.75 -1.16
CA GLY A 37 35.19 10.05 0.17
C GLY A 37 33.74 9.60 0.34
N GLY A 38 32.84 9.89 -0.62
CA GLY A 38 31.41 9.58 -0.50
C GLY A 38 31.12 8.09 -0.31
N ILE A 39 31.73 7.22 -1.13
CA ILE A 39 31.56 5.75 -1.00
C ILE A 39 32.22 5.25 0.30
N ALA A 40 33.41 5.72 0.66
CA ALA A 40 34.09 5.32 1.88
C ALA A 40 33.32 5.71 3.15
N SER A 41 32.77 6.93 3.20
CA SER A 41 31.89 7.39 4.28
C SER A 41 30.57 6.62 4.32
N ALA A 42 29.98 6.29 3.17
CA ALA A 42 28.75 5.50 3.11
C ALA A 42 28.92 4.06 3.62
N HIS A 43 30.10 3.45 3.49
CA HIS A 43 30.42 2.14 4.10
C HIS A 43 30.94 2.23 5.55
N ALA A 44 31.41 3.39 6.02
CA ALA A 44 31.86 3.57 7.40
C ALA A 44 30.66 3.59 8.36
N GLN A 45 30.55 2.62 9.27
CA GLN A 45 29.43 2.50 10.22
C GLN A 45 29.52 3.51 11.39
N ASP A 46 29.67 4.80 11.05
CA ASP A 46 29.69 5.95 11.96
C ASP A 46 28.58 6.93 11.58
N GLU A 47 27.61 7.10 12.49
CA GLU A 47 26.50 8.04 12.33
C GLU A 47 26.99 9.48 12.18
N GLY A 48 28.09 9.86 12.86
CA GLY A 48 28.68 11.19 12.74
C GLY A 48 29.23 11.46 11.34
N ALA A 49 29.83 10.45 10.70
CA ALA A 49 30.33 10.54 9.34
C ALA A 49 29.20 10.65 8.32
N ILE A 50 28.13 9.85 8.44
CA ILE A 50 26.96 9.95 7.56
C ILE A 50 26.28 11.33 7.69
N LYS A 51 26.11 11.82 8.93
CA LYS A 51 25.47 13.12 9.17
C LYS A 51 26.22 14.29 8.56
N GLU A 52 27.54 14.35 8.73
CA GLU A 52 28.35 15.41 8.14
C GLU A 52 28.46 15.26 6.61
N TYR A 53 28.41 14.04 6.07
CA TYR A 53 28.34 13.78 4.63
C TYR A 53 27.03 14.30 4.00
N LEU A 54 25.86 14.01 4.58
CA LEU A 54 24.57 14.53 4.11
C LEU A 54 24.55 16.07 4.13
N LYS A 55 25.06 16.67 5.22
CA LYS A 55 25.22 18.13 5.35
C LYS A 55 26.20 18.75 4.34
N GLN A 56 27.17 18.00 3.82
CA GLN A 56 27.98 18.44 2.68
C GLN A 56 27.19 18.38 1.38
N LEU A 57 26.39 17.33 1.13
CA LEU A 57 25.49 17.27 -0.03
C LEU A 57 24.45 18.41 -0.02
N GLU A 58 23.97 18.86 1.15
CA GLU A 58 23.04 20.01 1.26
C GLU A 58 23.61 21.30 0.63
N SER A 59 24.94 21.46 0.58
CA SER A 59 25.60 22.63 -0.02
C SER A 59 25.76 22.58 -1.55
N MET A 60 25.45 21.44 -2.17
CA MET A 60 25.64 21.19 -3.60
C MET A 60 24.36 21.48 -4.41
N SER A 61 24.49 21.47 -5.74
CA SER A 61 23.35 21.56 -6.66
C SER A 61 22.57 20.24 -6.76
N GLY A 62 21.32 20.29 -7.27
CA GLY A 62 20.50 19.09 -7.49
C GLY A 62 21.13 18.05 -8.40
N GLU A 63 21.76 18.48 -9.49
CA GLU A 63 22.49 17.62 -10.43
C GLU A 63 23.68 16.92 -9.75
N GLU A 64 24.39 17.59 -8.84
CA GLU A 64 25.47 16.98 -8.07
C GLU A 64 24.94 15.98 -7.03
N ILE A 65 23.88 16.33 -6.30
CA ILE A 65 23.21 15.44 -5.34
C ILE A 65 22.72 14.17 -6.04
N GLU A 66 22.04 14.30 -7.18
CA GLU A 66 21.61 13.16 -8.01
C GLU A 66 22.82 12.35 -8.49
N ARG A 67 23.80 12.98 -9.13
CA ARG A 67 24.99 12.29 -9.67
C ARG A 67 25.74 11.50 -8.59
N ILE A 68 25.87 12.05 -7.39
CA ILE A 68 26.57 11.39 -6.27
C ILE A 68 25.71 10.29 -5.66
N LEU A 69 24.43 10.53 -5.35
CA LEU A 69 23.56 9.50 -4.77
C LEU A 69 23.28 8.34 -5.73
N THR A 70 23.30 8.60 -7.05
CA THR A 70 23.12 7.59 -8.10
C THR A 70 24.41 6.87 -8.50
N GLN A 71 25.60 7.40 -8.16
CA GLN A 71 26.90 6.79 -8.42
C GLN A 71 26.99 5.40 -7.81
N ARG A 72 27.52 4.44 -8.58
CA ARG A 72 27.54 3.01 -8.23
C ARG A 72 28.94 2.49 -7.92
N ASP A 73 28.99 1.43 -7.09
CA ASP A 73 30.14 0.55 -6.89
C ASP A 73 30.20 -0.58 -7.95
N THR A 74 31.12 -1.53 -7.75
CA THR A 74 31.31 -2.71 -8.63
C THR A 74 30.15 -3.71 -8.58
N ASP A 75 29.38 -3.74 -7.49
CA ASP A 75 28.19 -4.58 -7.33
C ASP A 75 26.92 -3.84 -7.81
N GLY A 76 27.10 -2.69 -8.46
CA GLY A 76 26.06 -1.84 -9.01
C GLY A 76 25.18 -1.18 -7.95
N ALA A 77 25.51 -1.28 -6.66
CA ALA A 77 24.82 -0.59 -5.59
C ALA A 77 25.26 0.87 -5.56
N SER A 78 24.32 1.79 -5.36
CA SER A 78 24.62 3.22 -5.32
C SER A 78 24.85 3.73 -3.90
N ILE A 79 25.43 4.93 -3.75
CA ILE A 79 25.55 5.56 -2.42
C ILE A 79 24.17 5.68 -1.74
N GLY A 80 23.12 6.00 -2.50
CA GLY A 80 21.74 6.02 -2.01
C GLY A 80 21.16 4.66 -1.59
N MET A 81 21.76 3.53 -2.02
CA MET A 81 21.46 2.18 -1.52
C MET A 81 22.35 1.74 -0.37
N ILE A 82 23.64 2.13 -0.39
CA ILE A 82 24.63 1.68 0.60
C ILE A 82 24.22 2.13 2.01
N ILE A 83 23.65 3.34 2.15
CA ILE A 83 23.11 3.82 3.43
C ILE A 83 22.02 2.86 3.97
N PRO A 84 20.85 2.68 3.34
CA PRO A 84 19.82 1.77 3.86
C PRO A 84 20.20 0.28 3.84
N ALA A 85 21.22 -0.13 3.07
CA ALA A 85 21.69 -1.51 3.04
C ALA A 85 22.63 -1.88 4.21
N TYR A 86 23.49 -0.95 4.67
CA TYR A 86 24.59 -1.27 5.59
C TYR A 86 24.73 -0.36 6.80
N GLN A 87 24.04 0.79 6.84
CA GLN A 87 24.05 1.72 7.98
C GLN A 87 22.98 1.39 9.01
N ASN A 88 23.03 2.08 10.14
CA ASN A 88 22.01 1.96 11.18
C ASN A 88 20.69 2.69 10.80
N ALA A 89 19.64 2.44 11.57
CA ALA A 89 18.31 3.02 11.35
C ALA A 89 18.30 4.55 11.44
N ILE A 90 19.09 5.14 12.36
CA ILE A 90 19.15 6.60 12.56
C ILE A 90 19.80 7.28 11.35
N SER A 91 20.93 6.74 10.85
CA SER A 91 21.57 7.19 9.60
C SER A 91 20.63 7.07 8.39
N THR A 92 19.81 6.00 8.33
CA THR A 92 18.80 5.83 7.28
C THR A 92 17.69 6.88 7.40
N GLN A 93 17.20 7.17 8.61
CA GLN A 93 16.18 8.18 8.87
C GLN A 93 16.70 9.60 8.55
N GLN A 94 17.96 9.90 8.87
CA GLN A 94 18.63 11.16 8.49
C GLN A 94 18.75 11.30 6.97
N TYR A 95 19.10 10.23 6.24
CA TYR A 95 19.13 10.23 4.77
C TYR A 95 17.73 10.44 4.15
N LEU A 96 16.69 9.81 4.72
CA LEU A 96 15.31 10.00 4.25
C LEU A 96 14.79 11.42 4.52
N GLN A 97 15.12 12.02 5.67
CA GLN A 97 14.78 13.41 5.96
C GLN A 97 15.56 14.36 5.04
N PHE A 98 16.84 14.11 4.78
CA PHE A 98 17.61 14.87 3.78
C PHE A 98 16.94 14.85 2.40
N LEU A 99 16.44 13.69 1.93
CA LEU A 99 15.72 13.60 0.66
C LEU A 99 14.40 14.39 0.65
N ASP A 100 13.65 14.36 1.76
CA ASP A 100 12.44 15.16 1.98
C ASP A 100 12.79 16.67 1.92
N ASP A 101 13.81 17.09 2.66
CA ASP A 101 14.26 18.48 2.80
C ASP A 101 14.80 19.07 1.49
N VAL A 102 15.68 18.37 0.75
CA VAL A 102 16.20 18.88 -0.54
C VAL A 102 15.14 18.89 -1.64
N PHE A 103 14.09 18.08 -1.51
CA PHE A 103 12.93 18.10 -2.40
C PHE A 103 11.97 19.25 -2.07
N GLU A 104 11.58 19.44 -0.81
CA GLU A 104 10.74 20.58 -0.39
C GLU A 104 11.41 21.93 -0.71
N ASN A 105 12.74 22.02 -0.54
CA ASN A 105 13.54 23.18 -0.93
C ASN A 105 13.81 23.29 -2.45
N ARG A 106 13.17 22.44 -3.28
CA ARG A 106 13.25 22.45 -4.76
C ARG A 106 14.68 22.35 -5.33
N LYS A 107 15.60 21.69 -4.62
CA LYS A 107 16.95 21.38 -5.14
C LYS A 107 16.93 20.16 -6.04
N LEU A 108 16.21 19.10 -5.65
CA LEU A 108 15.90 17.98 -6.53
C LEU A 108 14.53 18.19 -7.17
N THR A 109 14.40 17.89 -8.46
CA THR A 109 13.08 17.75 -9.10
C THR A 109 12.44 16.40 -8.78
N SER A 110 11.13 16.25 -9.04
CA SER A 110 10.45 14.95 -8.89
C SER A 110 11.01 13.88 -9.84
N GLU A 111 11.58 14.27 -10.99
CA GLU A 111 12.30 13.36 -11.88
C GLU A 111 13.61 12.88 -11.25
N GLN A 112 14.46 13.78 -10.74
CA GLN A 112 15.75 13.40 -10.13
C GLN A 112 15.57 12.54 -8.87
N LEU A 113 14.62 12.92 -8.00
CA LEU A 113 14.28 12.10 -6.84
C LEU A 113 13.69 10.76 -7.26
N THR A 114 12.88 10.72 -8.33
CA THR A 114 12.44 9.44 -8.90
C THR A 114 13.64 8.64 -9.43
N THR A 115 14.62 9.22 -10.12
CA THR A 115 15.84 8.53 -10.56
C THR A 115 16.54 7.84 -9.39
N ILE A 116 16.73 8.55 -8.28
CA ILE A 116 17.35 8.04 -7.04
C ILE A 116 16.53 6.87 -6.46
N LEU A 117 15.22 7.03 -6.29
CA LEU A 117 14.36 6.00 -5.68
C LEU A 117 14.10 4.79 -6.61
N ALA A 118 14.10 5.01 -7.93
CA ALA A 118 13.85 4.00 -8.94
C ALA A 118 15.03 3.05 -9.19
N GLN A 119 16.24 3.38 -8.71
CA GLN A 119 17.44 2.59 -8.94
C GLN A 119 17.34 1.14 -8.45
N LYS A 120 18.08 0.24 -9.11
CA LYS A 120 18.31 -1.16 -8.70
C LYS A 120 19.78 -1.56 -8.83
N ASN A 121 20.32 -2.34 -7.89
CA ASN A 121 21.64 -2.97 -8.00
C ASN A 121 21.61 -4.25 -8.88
N VAL A 122 22.73 -5.00 -8.97
CA VAL A 122 22.80 -6.24 -9.77
C VAL A 122 21.85 -7.36 -9.31
N THR A 123 21.45 -7.38 -8.03
CA THR A 123 20.44 -8.33 -7.51
C THR A 123 19.00 -7.86 -7.72
N GLY A 124 18.81 -6.69 -8.35
CA GLY A 124 17.51 -6.06 -8.60
C GLY A 124 16.89 -5.40 -7.36
N GLY A 125 17.62 -5.31 -6.24
CA GLY A 125 17.19 -4.64 -5.02
C GLY A 125 17.30 -3.12 -5.15
N SER A 126 16.34 -2.40 -4.57
CA SER A 126 16.23 -0.94 -4.60
C SER A 126 16.25 -0.33 -3.20
N ILE A 127 16.36 1.00 -3.12
CA ILE A 127 16.36 1.77 -1.85
C ILE A 127 15.22 1.34 -0.92
N GLY A 128 13.97 1.37 -1.42
CA GLY A 128 12.80 0.96 -0.62
C GLY A 128 12.84 -0.50 -0.15
N MET A 129 13.40 -1.42 -0.95
CA MET A 129 13.57 -2.82 -0.53
C MET A 129 14.63 -2.97 0.56
N PHE A 130 15.77 -2.29 0.44
CA PHE A 130 16.82 -2.35 1.46
C PHE A 130 16.35 -1.77 2.79
N ILE A 131 15.60 -0.66 2.77
CA ILE A 131 14.94 -0.11 3.97
C ILE A 131 13.98 -1.16 4.56
N ALA A 132 13.01 -1.66 3.78
CA ALA A 132 12.01 -2.58 4.30
C ALA A 132 12.58 -3.95 4.75
N TYR A 133 13.74 -4.36 4.25
CA TYR A 133 14.35 -5.66 4.56
C TYR A 133 15.40 -5.62 5.68
N ASN A 134 16.27 -4.60 5.69
CA ASN A 134 17.38 -4.49 6.64
C ASN A 134 17.10 -3.56 7.82
N GLN A 135 16.24 -2.56 7.64
CA GLN A 135 16.03 -1.49 8.63
C GLN A 135 14.76 -1.70 9.45
N ASP A 136 14.61 -0.89 10.49
CA ASP A 136 13.48 -1.00 11.41
C ASP A 136 12.16 -0.47 10.82
N ALA A 137 11.09 -0.65 11.58
CA ALA A 137 9.77 -0.19 11.19
C ALA A 137 9.71 1.34 11.06
N ILE A 138 10.45 2.10 11.89
CA ILE A 138 10.46 3.56 11.83
C ILE A 138 11.09 4.05 10.53
N SER A 139 12.24 3.50 10.13
CA SER A 139 12.90 3.81 8.85
C SER A 139 12.00 3.49 7.65
N THR A 140 11.28 2.35 7.71
CA THR A 140 10.27 1.99 6.71
C THR A 140 9.13 3.04 6.65
N GLN A 141 8.65 3.50 7.80
CA GLN A 141 7.57 4.49 7.88
C GLN A 141 8.03 5.88 7.41
N CYS A 142 9.28 6.29 7.69
CA CYS A 142 9.89 7.48 7.10
C CYS A 142 9.94 7.43 5.57
N TYR A 143 10.26 6.27 4.99
CA TYR A 143 10.25 6.09 3.54
C TYR A 143 8.84 6.18 2.94
N LEU A 144 7.83 5.61 3.61
CA LEU A 144 6.44 5.75 3.19
C LEU A 144 5.92 7.18 3.33
N LYS A 145 6.32 7.91 4.38
CA LYS A 145 6.05 9.35 4.54
C LYS A 145 6.65 10.16 3.39
N LEU A 146 7.90 9.89 3.01
CA LEU A 146 8.54 10.57 1.86
C LEU A 146 7.69 10.37 0.60
N LEU A 147 7.30 9.14 0.25
CA LEU A 147 6.44 8.88 -0.91
C LEU A 147 5.07 9.58 -0.80
N ASP A 148 4.48 9.66 0.39
CA ASP A 148 3.20 10.35 0.64
C ASP A 148 3.32 11.89 0.53
N ASN A 149 4.46 12.47 0.92
CA ASN A 149 4.79 13.87 0.68
C ASN A 149 4.89 14.18 -0.83
N LEU A 150 5.50 13.29 -1.62
CA LEU A 150 5.56 13.44 -3.08
C LEU A 150 4.18 13.42 -3.75
N LEU A 151 3.24 12.63 -3.23
CA LEU A 151 1.83 12.64 -3.68
C LEU A 151 1.16 13.98 -3.34
N LYS A 152 1.26 14.42 -2.07
CA LYS A 152 0.60 15.64 -1.55
C LYS A 152 1.08 16.92 -2.23
N ASN A 153 2.37 17.01 -2.52
CA ASN A 153 2.94 18.13 -3.28
C ASN A 153 2.58 18.07 -4.78
N LYS A 154 1.96 16.96 -5.23
CA LYS A 154 1.43 16.67 -6.58
C LYS A 154 2.47 16.61 -7.71
N GLU A 155 3.75 16.83 -7.41
CA GLU A 155 4.83 16.89 -8.41
C GLU A 155 5.27 15.50 -8.93
N ILE A 156 4.95 14.39 -8.25
CA ILE A 156 5.20 13.03 -8.77
C ILE A 156 4.13 12.61 -9.79
N THR A 157 4.51 11.99 -10.91
CA THR A 157 3.57 11.46 -11.91
C THR A 157 3.08 10.05 -11.56
N SER A 158 2.06 9.58 -12.27
CA SER A 158 1.52 8.23 -12.12
C SER A 158 2.55 7.16 -12.52
N GLU A 159 3.32 7.43 -13.56
CA GLU A 159 4.38 6.60 -14.11
C GLU A 159 5.57 6.53 -13.14
N GLN A 160 6.00 7.68 -12.59
CA GLN A 160 7.06 7.77 -11.59
C GLN A 160 6.73 6.95 -10.33
N LEU A 161 5.54 7.15 -9.76
CA LEU A 161 5.06 6.40 -8.61
C LEU A 161 4.98 4.89 -8.92
N THR A 162 4.40 4.53 -10.07
CA THR A 162 4.31 3.13 -10.51
C THR A 162 5.71 2.51 -10.65
N MET A 163 6.67 3.23 -11.24
CA MET A 163 8.04 2.75 -11.43
C MET A 163 8.75 2.46 -10.10
N ILE A 164 8.50 3.25 -9.05
CA ILE A 164 9.00 2.99 -7.68
C ILE A 164 8.26 1.80 -7.05
N LEU A 165 6.93 1.79 -7.06
CA LEU A 165 6.12 0.79 -6.32
C LEU A 165 6.15 -0.61 -6.96
N THR A 166 6.33 -0.70 -8.28
CA THR A 166 6.38 -1.98 -9.03
C THR A 166 7.79 -2.58 -9.13
N GLN A 167 8.78 -2.04 -8.42
CA GLN A 167 10.11 -2.62 -8.39
C GLN A 167 10.08 -4.07 -7.88
N LYS A 168 10.73 -4.94 -8.66
CA LYS A 168 10.95 -6.36 -8.36
C LYS A 168 12.42 -6.72 -8.51
N SER A 169 12.93 -7.48 -7.54
CA SER A 169 14.30 -8.02 -7.49
C SER A 169 14.43 -9.37 -8.20
N ASN A 170 15.66 -9.85 -8.37
CA ASN A 170 15.95 -11.15 -9.02
C ASN A 170 15.41 -12.33 -8.19
N LEU A 171 15.27 -12.17 -6.86
CA LEU A 171 14.63 -13.13 -5.94
C LEU A 171 13.09 -12.95 -5.89
N GLY A 172 12.53 -12.14 -6.79
CA GLY A 172 11.11 -11.86 -6.88
C GLY A 172 10.55 -10.95 -5.77
N LEU A 173 11.34 -10.58 -4.76
CA LEU A 173 10.93 -9.68 -3.68
C LEU A 173 10.59 -8.30 -4.23
N THR A 174 9.59 -7.67 -3.62
CA THR A 174 9.05 -6.34 -3.94
C THR A 174 8.85 -5.55 -2.65
N LEU A 175 8.75 -4.23 -2.72
CA LEU A 175 8.49 -3.39 -1.54
C LEU A 175 7.26 -3.86 -0.74
N ALA A 176 6.14 -4.10 -1.44
CA ALA A 176 4.90 -4.59 -0.84
C ALA A 176 5.05 -5.94 -0.13
N THR A 177 5.74 -6.90 -0.76
CA THR A 177 5.92 -8.24 -0.16
C THR A 177 6.89 -8.24 1.01
N ILE A 178 7.95 -7.42 0.96
CA ILE A 178 8.90 -7.27 2.06
C ILE A 178 8.23 -6.61 3.27
N ILE A 179 7.48 -5.52 3.08
CA ILE A 179 6.73 -4.87 4.18
C ILE A 179 5.73 -5.87 4.79
N ALA A 180 4.92 -6.52 3.95
CA ALA A 180 3.87 -7.42 4.41
C ALA A 180 4.40 -8.69 5.09
N GLU A 181 5.62 -9.16 4.79
CA GLU A 181 6.24 -10.27 5.50
C GLU A 181 7.08 -9.82 6.71
N LYS A 182 8.09 -8.96 6.50
CA LYS A 182 9.13 -8.64 7.50
C LYS A 182 8.77 -7.52 8.47
N GLN A 183 7.98 -6.53 8.03
CA GLN A 183 7.71 -5.34 8.82
C GLN A 183 6.45 -5.48 9.69
N ASN A 184 6.29 -4.53 10.62
CA ASN A 184 5.20 -4.54 11.58
C ASN A 184 3.85 -4.12 10.97
N LYS A 185 2.79 -4.27 11.77
CA LYS A 185 1.41 -3.88 11.44
C LYS A 185 1.34 -2.44 10.93
N THR A 186 1.88 -1.48 11.67
CA THR A 186 1.82 -0.04 11.36
C THR A 186 2.45 0.29 10.01
N SER A 187 3.61 -0.29 9.68
CA SER A 187 4.26 -0.10 8.36
C SER A 187 3.42 -0.70 7.23
N THR A 188 2.73 -1.81 7.47
CA THR A 188 1.78 -2.41 6.51
C THR A 188 0.55 -1.52 6.30
N GLN A 189 -0.02 -0.99 7.40
CA GLN A 189 -1.17 -0.08 7.36
C GLN A 189 -0.84 1.24 6.65
N GLN A 190 0.36 1.79 6.85
CA GLN A 190 0.84 2.97 6.12
C GLN A 190 1.04 2.69 4.63
N TYR A 191 1.53 1.50 4.25
CA TYR A 191 1.65 1.14 2.83
C TYR A 191 0.28 1.06 2.13
N LEU A 192 -0.74 0.51 2.80
CA LEU A 192 -2.12 0.51 2.28
C LEU A 192 -2.69 1.93 2.21
N GLN A 193 -2.39 2.81 3.18
CA GLN A 193 -2.82 4.21 3.14
C GLN A 193 -2.14 5.00 2.01
N LEU A 194 -0.86 4.75 1.72
CA LEU A 194 -0.16 5.35 0.59
C LEU A 194 -0.83 5.00 -0.74
N LEU A 195 -1.24 3.74 -0.91
CA LEU A 195 -2.00 3.30 -2.10
C LEU A 195 -3.39 3.95 -2.16
N GLU A 196 -4.09 4.08 -1.02
CA GLU A 196 -5.41 4.73 -0.95
C GLU A 196 -5.31 6.23 -1.31
N ASN A 197 -4.32 6.93 -0.77
CA ASN A 197 -4.05 8.34 -1.09
C ASN A 197 -3.76 8.50 -2.60
N ALA A 198 -2.89 7.65 -3.16
CA ALA A 198 -2.55 7.69 -4.58
C ALA A 198 -3.73 7.35 -5.51
N ILE A 199 -4.67 6.51 -5.09
CA ILE A 199 -5.93 6.27 -5.80
C ILE A 199 -6.81 7.53 -5.77
N ASN A 200 -6.96 8.15 -4.61
CA ASN A 200 -7.85 9.29 -4.39
C ASN A 200 -7.35 10.57 -5.08
N ASP A 201 -6.03 10.78 -5.15
CA ASP A 201 -5.39 11.85 -5.93
C ASP A 201 -5.29 11.54 -7.44
N GLY A 202 -5.83 10.40 -7.91
CA GLY A 202 -5.79 9.98 -9.32
C GLY A 202 -4.39 9.62 -9.85
N LYS A 203 -3.43 9.36 -8.96
CA LYS A 203 -2.03 8.99 -9.27
C LYS A 203 -1.87 7.48 -9.52
N LEU A 204 -2.80 6.63 -9.12
CA LEU A 204 -2.87 5.21 -9.52
C LEU A 204 -4.18 4.89 -10.25
N THR A 205 -4.06 4.39 -11.47
CA THR A 205 -5.16 3.72 -12.20
C THR A 205 -5.42 2.32 -11.67
N ALA A 206 -6.60 1.76 -11.95
CA ALA A 206 -6.92 0.38 -11.62
C ALA A 206 -5.93 -0.64 -12.19
N GLU A 207 -5.33 -0.40 -13.36
CA GLU A 207 -4.37 -1.33 -13.95
C GLU A 207 -3.02 -1.28 -13.23
N GLN A 208 -2.50 -0.10 -12.92
CA GLN A 208 -1.26 0.04 -12.12
C GLN A 208 -1.44 -0.54 -10.70
N LEU A 209 -2.58 -0.28 -10.07
CA LEU A 209 -2.93 -0.90 -8.79
C LEU A 209 -3.02 -2.42 -8.91
N THR A 210 -3.65 -2.95 -9.96
CA THR A 210 -3.71 -4.40 -10.22
C THR A 210 -2.31 -4.99 -10.36
N ILE A 211 -1.40 -4.33 -11.09
CA ILE A 211 0.00 -4.75 -11.19
C ILE A 211 0.65 -4.77 -9.80
N ILE A 212 0.57 -3.68 -9.01
CA ILE A 212 1.15 -3.60 -7.67
C ILE A 212 0.61 -4.71 -6.74
N LEU A 213 -0.70 -4.94 -6.75
CA LEU A 213 -1.37 -5.93 -5.88
C LEU A 213 -1.23 -7.38 -6.36
N THR A 214 -0.90 -7.62 -7.63
CA THR A 214 -0.67 -8.97 -8.20
C THR A 214 0.80 -9.37 -8.29
N GLN A 215 1.73 -8.51 -7.85
CA GLN A 215 3.14 -8.85 -7.77
C GLN A 215 3.42 -9.92 -6.70
N ARG A 216 4.03 -11.02 -7.14
CA ARG A 216 4.34 -12.20 -6.32
C ARG A 216 5.84 -12.41 -6.10
N ASN A 217 6.23 -12.81 -4.88
CA ASN A 217 7.59 -13.25 -4.53
C ASN A 217 7.92 -14.63 -5.14
N SER A 218 9.14 -15.15 -4.90
CA SER A 218 9.54 -16.49 -5.38
C SER A 218 8.74 -17.67 -4.79
N ASN A 219 8.02 -17.48 -3.67
CA ASN A 219 7.12 -18.48 -3.09
C ASN A 219 5.72 -18.45 -3.74
N GLY A 220 5.47 -17.47 -4.61
CA GLY A 220 4.15 -17.17 -5.16
C GLY A 220 3.28 -16.27 -4.28
N ASP A 221 3.75 -15.80 -3.12
CA ASP A 221 3.00 -14.89 -2.25
C ASP A 221 2.92 -13.47 -2.83
N SER A 222 1.75 -12.83 -2.77
CA SER A 222 1.59 -11.38 -3.03
C SER A 222 1.22 -10.63 -1.75
N LEU A 223 1.11 -9.31 -1.82
CA LEU A 223 0.67 -8.48 -0.69
C LEU A 223 -0.61 -9.03 -0.02
N GLY A 224 -1.58 -9.43 -0.85
CA GLY A 224 -2.85 -9.96 -0.36
C GLY A 224 -2.72 -11.28 0.41
N THR A 225 -1.93 -12.22 -0.13
CA THR A 225 -1.76 -13.53 0.52
C THR A 225 -0.91 -13.45 1.78
N LEU A 226 0.04 -12.50 1.86
CA LEU A 226 0.82 -12.21 3.06
C LEU A 226 -0.02 -11.57 4.16
N ILE A 227 -0.92 -10.64 3.80
CA ILE A 227 -1.89 -10.05 4.74
C ILE A 227 -2.83 -11.13 5.29
N ALA A 228 -3.39 -11.99 4.43
CA ALA A 228 -4.21 -13.12 4.84
C ALA A 228 -3.45 -14.08 5.78
N ARG A 229 -2.22 -14.48 5.40
CA ARG A 229 -1.34 -15.35 6.21
C ARG A 229 -0.93 -14.77 7.57
N LYS A 230 -1.01 -13.44 7.76
CA LYS A 230 -0.76 -12.78 9.05
C LYS A 230 -1.98 -12.72 9.97
N GLU A 231 -3.17 -13.10 9.49
CA GLU A 231 -4.43 -13.19 10.25
C GLU A 231 -4.90 -11.89 10.93
N ASP A 232 -4.31 -10.74 10.59
CA ASP A 232 -4.67 -9.47 11.19
C ASP A 232 -5.93 -8.89 10.53
N ARG A 233 -7.06 -9.07 11.22
CA ARG A 233 -8.38 -8.53 10.87
C ARG A 233 -8.33 -7.06 10.41
N GLU A 234 -7.62 -6.17 11.10
CA GLU A 234 -7.65 -4.74 10.78
C GLU A 234 -6.90 -4.44 9.48
N ILE A 235 -5.78 -5.15 9.22
CA ILE A 235 -5.07 -5.05 7.95
C ILE A 235 -5.93 -5.61 6.80
N ILE A 236 -6.64 -6.72 7.02
CA ILE A 236 -7.58 -7.28 6.03
C ILE A 236 -8.75 -6.31 5.77
N GLN A 237 -9.32 -5.69 6.81
CA GLN A 237 -10.39 -4.69 6.65
C GLN A 237 -9.90 -3.44 5.89
N GLN A 238 -8.67 -2.98 6.15
CA GLN A 238 -8.07 -1.87 5.40
C GLN A 238 -7.76 -2.26 3.95
N TYR A 239 -7.33 -3.49 3.69
CA TYR A 239 -7.12 -4.00 2.33
C TYR A 239 -8.43 -4.07 1.52
N LEU A 240 -9.52 -4.53 2.14
CA LEU A 240 -10.85 -4.51 1.51
C LEU A 240 -11.35 -3.07 1.29
N LYS A 241 -11.08 -2.12 2.20
CA LYS A 241 -11.38 -0.70 2.01
C LYS A 241 -10.57 -0.08 0.85
N LEU A 242 -9.29 -0.42 0.72
CA LEU A 242 -8.45 0.01 -0.41
C LEU A 242 -9.06 -0.43 -1.76
N LEU A 243 -9.59 -1.65 -1.85
CA LEU A 243 -10.27 -2.14 -3.05
C LEU A 243 -11.65 -1.48 -3.28
N GLU A 244 -12.33 -1.04 -2.22
CA GLU A 244 -13.55 -0.23 -2.34
C GLU A 244 -13.25 1.16 -2.92
N GLU A 245 -12.23 1.86 -2.43
CA GLU A 245 -11.83 3.16 -3.00
C GLU A 245 -11.25 3.01 -4.42
N ALA A 246 -10.54 1.92 -4.72
CA ALA A 246 -10.14 1.58 -6.08
C ALA A 246 -11.34 1.38 -7.04
N THR A 247 -12.47 0.88 -6.54
CA THR A 247 -13.71 0.70 -7.32
C THR A 247 -14.35 2.04 -7.66
N LYS A 248 -14.39 2.95 -6.68
CA LYS A 248 -14.96 4.30 -6.80
C LYS A 248 -14.11 5.18 -7.71
N ASN A 249 -12.83 5.33 -7.36
CA ASN A 249 -11.99 6.43 -7.84
C ASN A 249 -11.07 5.98 -8.98
N ALA A 250 -10.41 4.83 -8.85
CA ALA A 250 -9.54 4.26 -9.89
C ALA A 250 -10.29 3.43 -10.96
N LYS A 251 -11.60 3.23 -10.79
CA LYS A 251 -12.52 2.46 -11.65
C LYS A 251 -12.16 0.98 -11.84
N LEU A 252 -11.79 0.29 -10.76
CA LEU A 252 -11.48 -1.15 -10.74
C LEU A 252 -12.61 -2.01 -11.36
N THR A 253 -12.23 -2.93 -12.25
CA THR A 253 -13.16 -3.83 -12.95
C THR A 253 -13.37 -5.16 -12.23
N PRO A 254 -14.47 -5.91 -12.48
CA PRO A 254 -14.70 -7.22 -11.91
C PRO A 254 -13.56 -8.20 -12.19
N LYS A 255 -13.02 -8.19 -13.42
CA LYS A 255 -11.89 -9.04 -13.82
C LYS A 255 -10.63 -8.75 -13.00
N GLN A 256 -10.26 -7.48 -12.86
CA GLN A 256 -9.11 -7.07 -12.04
C GLN A 256 -9.32 -7.46 -10.58
N PHE A 257 -10.51 -7.20 -10.02
CA PHE A 257 -10.85 -7.54 -8.63
C PHE A 257 -10.76 -9.05 -8.35
N THR A 258 -11.34 -9.89 -9.20
CA THR A 258 -11.16 -11.36 -9.10
C THR A 258 -9.68 -11.74 -9.19
N THR A 259 -8.94 -11.16 -10.14
CA THR A 259 -7.49 -11.41 -10.31
C THR A 259 -6.67 -10.99 -9.08
N ILE A 260 -7.14 -10.00 -8.31
CA ILE A 260 -6.52 -9.55 -7.05
C ILE A 260 -6.87 -10.49 -5.88
N LEU A 261 -8.12 -10.95 -5.76
CA LEU A 261 -8.54 -11.81 -4.65
C LEU A 261 -8.12 -13.28 -4.80
N THR A 262 -8.31 -13.88 -5.98
CA THR A 262 -8.06 -15.32 -6.24
C THR A 262 -6.58 -15.62 -6.50
N GLN A 263 -5.68 -14.88 -5.83
CA GLN A 263 -4.24 -15.10 -5.93
C GLN A 263 -3.82 -16.27 -5.05
N GLU A 264 -3.87 -17.48 -5.60
CA GLU A 264 -3.43 -18.69 -4.90
C GLU A 264 -1.90 -18.72 -4.79
N THR A 265 -1.37 -18.93 -3.58
CA THR A 265 0.05 -19.21 -3.30
C THR A 265 0.45 -20.60 -3.82
N THR A 266 1.73 -20.99 -3.69
CA THR A 266 2.18 -22.39 -3.86
C THR A 266 1.62 -23.39 -2.81
N LYS A 267 0.62 -22.94 -2.03
CA LYS A 267 -0.09 -23.70 -0.99
C LYS A 267 -1.62 -23.46 -1.07
N ASP A 268 -2.10 -22.99 -2.21
CA ASP A 268 -3.52 -22.75 -2.54
C ASP A 268 -4.27 -21.75 -1.63
N VAL A 269 -3.55 -21.01 -0.79
CA VAL A 269 -4.10 -19.91 0.03
C VAL A 269 -4.19 -18.64 -0.83
N SER A 270 -5.40 -18.08 -0.94
CA SER A 270 -5.69 -16.73 -1.44
C SER A 270 -6.43 -15.91 -0.36
N ILE A 271 -6.72 -14.63 -0.58
CA ILE A 271 -7.53 -13.83 0.38
C ILE A 271 -8.94 -14.42 0.50
N GLU A 272 -9.53 -14.80 -0.63
CA GLU A 272 -10.88 -15.37 -0.69
C GLU A 272 -10.91 -16.74 0.00
N THR A 273 -9.97 -17.62 -0.33
CA THR A 273 -9.81 -18.93 0.32
C THR A 273 -9.62 -18.80 1.83
N TYR A 274 -8.85 -17.79 2.29
CA TYR A 274 -8.62 -17.55 3.71
C TYR A 274 -9.88 -17.09 4.45
N ILE A 275 -10.63 -16.14 3.87
CA ILE A 275 -11.89 -15.64 4.44
C ILE A 275 -12.94 -16.76 4.53
N ASP A 276 -12.96 -17.69 3.56
CA ASP A 276 -13.85 -18.85 3.57
C ASP A 276 -13.40 -19.98 4.50
N GLN A 277 -12.10 -20.27 4.60
CA GLN A 277 -11.57 -21.32 5.49
C GLN A 277 -11.87 -21.03 6.97
N HIS A 278 -11.81 -19.75 7.37
CA HIS A 278 -12.05 -19.34 8.76
C HIS A 278 -13.51 -18.98 9.08
N GLU A 279 -14.46 -19.31 8.20
CA GLU A 279 -15.90 -19.03 8.34
C GLU A 279 -16.52 -19.52 9.67
N ASN A 280 -15.93 -20.57 10.26
CA ASN A 280 -16.38 -21.18 11.53
C ASN A 280 -15.80 -20.53 12.81
N TYR A 281 -14.85 -19.59 12.70
CA TYR A 281 -14.18 -18.96 13.86
C TYR A 281 -14.87 -17.66 14.34
N GLY A 282 -16.20 -17.61 14.23
CA GLY A 282 -17.07 -16.61 14.88
C GLY A 282 -17.39 -15.34 14.07
N ASP A 283 -18.18 -14.46 14.70
CA ASP A 283 -18.82 -13.28 14.08
C ASP A 283 -17.87 -12.35 13.32
N VAL A 284 -16.59 -12.33 13.69
CA VAL A 284 -15.55 -11.48 13.10
C VAL A 284 -15.24 -11.88 11.65
N TYR A 285 -15.09 -13.18 11.37
CA TYR A 285 -14.83 -13.66 10.01
C TYR A 285 -16.08 -13.60 9.14
N GLN A 286 -17.26 -13.81 9.73
CA GLN A 286 -18.55 -13.58 9.08
C GLN A 286 -18.71 -12.11 8.62
N ALA A 287 -18.23 -11.14 9.41
CA ALA A 287 -18.22 -9.73 9.00
C ALA A 287 -17.27 -9.45 7.82
N LEU A 288 -16.08 -10.08 7.78
CA LEU A 288 -15.14 -9.99 6.66
C LEU A 288 -15.71 -10.60 5.37
N LYS A 289 -16.28 -11.81 5.46
CA LYS A 289 -16.95 -12.48 4.33
C LYS A 289 -18.09 -11.64 3.78
N LYS A 290 -18.93 -11.07 4.65
CA LYS A 290 -19.99 -10.12 4.28
C LYS A 290 -19.45 -8.85 3.61
N GLN A 291 -18.33 -8.28 4.08
CA GLN A 291 -17.70 -7.11 3.45
C GLN A 291 -17.21 -7.44 2.04
N CYS A 292 -16.55 -8.59 1.86
CA CYS A 292 -16.09 -9.07 0.54
C CYS A 292 -17.28 -9.28 -0.43
N GLU A 293 -18.37 -9.91 0.02
CA GLU A 293 -19.58 -10.14 -0.80
C GLU A 293 -20.33 -8.85 -1.15
N ILE A 294 -20.30 -7.83 -0.30
CA ILE A 294 -20.84 -6.49 -0.62
C ILE A 294 -19.95 -5.82 -1.69
N LEU A 295 -18.63 -5.93 -1.56
CA LEU A 295 -17.68 -5.34 -2.51
C LEU A 295 -17.74 -6.00 -3.90
N LYS A 296 -17.85 -7.34 -3.98
CA LYS A 296 -18.13 -8.06 -5.23
C LYS A 296 -19.35 -7.49 -5.96
N LYS A 297 -20.44 -7.27 -5.22
CA LYS A 297 -21.69 -6.69 -5.76
C LYS A 297 -21.51 -5.25 -6.21
N LEU A 298 -20.82 -4.42 -5.41
CA LEU A 298 -20.54 -3.01 -5.74
C LEU A 298 -19.80 -2.88 -7.08
N ILE A 299 -18.77 -3.71 -7.27
CA ILE A 299 -17.92 -3.73 -8.48
C ILE A 299 -18.71 -4.20 -9.70
N LEU A 300 -19.48 -5.29 -9.58
CA LEU A 300 -20.36 -5.76 -10.65
C LEU A 300 -21.39 -4.68 -11.04
N PHE A 301 -21.98 -3.99 -10.07
CA PHE A 301 -23.00 -2.97 -10.31
C PHE A 301 -22.44 -1.74 -11.02
N SER A 302 -21.34 -1.17 -10.50
CA SER A 302 -20.69 0.00 -11.10
C SER A 302 -20.14 -0.32 -12.50
N ASN A 303 -19.56 -1.51 -12.70
CA ASN A 303 -19.13 -1.96 -14.02
C ASN A 303 -20.30 -2.05 -15.02
N ALA A 304 -21.44 -2.61 -14.62
CA ALA A 304 -22.61 -2.70 -15.49
C ALA A 304 -23.25 -1.32 -15.83
N ILE A 305 -23.17 -0.34 -14.91
CA ILE A 305 -23.51 1.07 -15.21
C ILE A 305 -22.55 1.63 -16.28
N ARG A 306 -21.23 1.42 -16.12
CA ARG A 306 -20.20 1.90 -17.06
C ARG A 306 -20.32 1.25 -18.44
N GLU A 307 -20.54 -0.06 -18.52
CA GLU A 307 -20.82 -0.77 -19.79
C GLU A 307 -22.07 -0.23 -20.48
N THR A 308 -23.12 0.10 -19.71
CA THR A 308 -24.34 0.72 -20.23
C THR A 308 -24.08 2.14 -20.77
N ALA A 309 -23.16 2.90 -20.16
CA ALA A 309 -22.72 4.20 -20.68
C ALA A 309 -21.93 4.05 -22.00
N SER A 310 -20.96 3.13 -22.07
CA SER A 310 -20.18 2.88 -23.29
C SER A 310 -21.07 2.49 -24.48
N LEU A 311 -22.14 1.72 -24.25
CA LEU A 311 -23.13 1.39 -25.28
C LEU A 311 -23.90 2.60 -25.84
N LEU A 312 -23.96 3.73 -25.13
CA LEU A 312 -24.49 5.00 -25.66
C LEU A 312 -23.48 5.71 -26.54
N GLU A 313 -22.22 5.78 -26.10
CA GLU A 313 -21.11 6.40 -26.85
C GLU A 313 -20.87 5.70 -28.18
N GLU A 314 -20.95 4.36 -28.19
CA GLU A 314 -20.91 3.52 -29.40
C GLU A 314 -22.18 3.65 -30.28
N LYS A 315 -23.16 4.49 -29.90
CA LYS A 315 -24.43 4.71 -30.60
C LYS A 315 -25.28 3.44 -30.74
N LYS A 316 -25.33 2.63 -29.67
CA LYS A 316 -26.18 1.43 -29.55
C LYS A 316 -27.31 1.59 -28.49
N PRO A 317 -28.17 2.66 -28.47
CA PRO A 317 -29.08 2.90 -27.36
C PRO A 317 -30.11 1.79 -27.08
N GLY A 318 -30.44 0.94 -28.06
CA GLY A 318 -31.32 -0.21 -27.85
C GLY A 318 -30.68 -1.34 -27.02
N GLN A 319 -29.35 -1.44 -27.03
CA GLN A 319 -28.62 -2.36 -26.14
C GLN A 319 -28.44 -1.71 -24.75
N ALA A 320 -28.04 -0.43 -24.71
CA ALA A 320 -27.96 0.32 -23.46
C ALA A 320 -29.29 0.30 -22.68
N LEU A 321 -30.43 0.55 -23.34
CA LEU A 321 -31.76 0.53 -22.71
C LEU A 321 -32.16 -0.86 -22.20
N LYS A 322 -31.67 -1.94 -22.80
CA LYS A 322 -31.89 -3.30 -22.31
C LYS A 322 -31.15 -3.55 -20.99
N GLU A 323 -29.88 -3.14 -20.91
CA GLU A 323 -29.10 -3.32 -19.68
C GLU A 323 -29.50 -2.31 -18.59
N LEU A 324 -29.93 -1.08 -18.94
CA LEU A 324 -30.55 -0.14 -17.99
C LEU A 324 -31.78 -0.74 -17.29
N LYS A 325 -32.67 -1.40 -18.05
CA LYS A 325 -33.85 -2.11 -17.49
C LYS A 325 -33.46 -3.25 -16.55
N LYS A 326 -32.34 -3.93 -16.83
CA LYS A 326 -31.77 -4.96 -15.95
C LYS A 326 -31.26 -4.34 -14.65
N LEU A 327 -30.47 -3.26 -14.72
CA LEU A 327 -29.98 -2.51 -13.54
C LEU A 327 -31.15 -2.06 -12.63
N PHE A 328 -32.24 -1.54 -13.21
CA PHE A 328 -33.45 -1.17 -12.44
C PHE A 328 -34.21 -2.35 -11.81
N SER A 329 -33.93 -3.58 -12.24
CA SER A 329 -34.53 -4.80 -11.69
C SER A 329 -33.72 -5.41 -10.54
N GLU A 330 -32.49 -4.95 -10.32
CA GLU A 330 -31.60 -5.45 -9.27
C GLU A 330 -31.82 -4.69 -7.95
N ASN A 331 -31.86 -5.44 -6.84
CA ASN A 331 -32.07 -4.89 -5.49
C ASN A 331 -30.72 -4.72 -4.79
N GLY A 332 -30.28 -3.47 -4.58
CA GLY A 332 -29.01 -3.12 -3.91
C GLY A 332 -29.02 -3.34 -2.38
N ILE A 333 -29.51 -4.49 -1.92
CA ILE A 333 -29.66 -4.81 -0.49
C ILE A 333 -28.29 -5.15 0.11
N GLY A 334 -27.85 -4.33 1.05
CA GLY A 334 -26.64 -4.56 1.85
C GLY A 334 -25.55 -3.49 1.72
N PHE A 335 -25.67 -2.56 0.77
CA PHE A 335 -24.72 -1.45 0.61
C PHE A 335 -24.77 -0.46 1.80
N SER A 336 -23.62 0.13 2.12
CA SER A 336 -23.53 1.32 2.98
C SER A 336 -24.16 2.53 2.30
N ASP A 337 -24.39 3.63 3.03
CA ASP A 337 -24.91 4.85 2.42
C ASP A 337 -23.91 5.46 1.42
N SER A 338 -22.62 5.56 1.76
CA SER A 338 -21.58 6.02 0.83
C SER A 338 -21.43 5.18 -0.45
N GLN A 339 -21.76 3.89 -0.40
CA GLN A 339 -21.81 3.01 -1.57
C GLN A 339 -23.06 3.28 -2.45
N LYS A 340 -24.20 3.63 -1.84
CA LYS A 340 -25.40 4.08 -2.56
C LYS A 340 -25.17 5.44 -3.20
N ASP A 341 -24.59 6.39 -2.48
CA ASP A 341 -24.25 7.74 -2.96
C ASP A 341 -23.43 7.65 -4.25
N PHE A 342 -22.37 6.85 -4.23
CA PHE A 342 -21.49 6.57 -5.37
C PHE A 342 -22.23 5.92 -6.55
N LEU A 343 -22.91 4.79 -6.34
CA LEU A 343 -23.64 4.09 -7.41
C LEU A 343 -24.74 4.97 -8.01
N ASN A 344 -25.41 5.77 -7.19
CA ASN A 344 -26.45 6.68 -7.63
C ASN A 344 -25.89 7.86 -8.44
N THR A 345 -24.67 8.31 -8.13
CA THR A 345 -23.98 9.33 -8.92
C THR A 345 -23.66 8.80 -10.32
N GLU A 346 -23.00 7.64 -10.46
CA GLU A 346 -22.73 7.07 -11.79
C GLU A 346 -24.04 6.71 -12.55
N MET A 347 -25.12 6.34 -11.85
CA MET A 347 -26.45 6.14 -12.48
C MET A 347 -27.09 7.46 -12.94
N LYS A 348 -26.97 8.55 -12.19
CA LYS A 348 -27.48 9.88 -12.60
C LYS A 348 -26.77 10.38 -13.85
N ASP A 349 -25.45 10.23 -13.91
CA ASP A 349 -24.67 10.59 -15.10
C ASP A 349 -25.08 9.74 -16.31
N LEU A 350 -25.26 8.42 -16.12
CA LEU A 350 -25.80 7.53 -17.16
C LEU A 350 -27.17 8.00 -17.67
N ILE A 351 -28.12 8.29 -16.77
CA ILE A 351 -29.47 8.75 -17.16
C ILE A 351 -29.41 10.13 -17.82
N SER A 352 -28.53 11.04 -17.37
CA SER A 352 -28.33 12.34 -18.00
C SER A 352 -27.78 12.20 -19.43
N ASN A 353 -26.84 11.28 -19.64
CA ASN A 353 -26.31 10.94 -20.97
C ASN A 353 -27.37 10.28 -21.88
N PHE A 354 -28.28 9.46 -21.33
CA PHE A 354 -29.48 9.00 -22.05
C PHE A 354 -30.37 10.18 -22.48
N CYS A 355 -30.69 11.11 -21.59
CA CYS A 355 -31.53 12.28 -21.88
C CYS A 355 -30.93 13.20 -22.96
N ASN A 356 -29.60 13.37 -22.96
CA ASN A 356 -28.90 14.24 -23.90
C ASN A 356 -28.58 13.56 -25.25
N THR A 357 -28.77 12.23 -25.36
CA THR A 357 -28.59 11.49 -26.61
C THR A 357 -29.78 11.72 -27.55
N PRO A 358 -29.57 12.08 -28.83
CA PRO A 358 -30.66 12.17 -29.80
C PRO A 358 -31.36 10.82 -30.02
N LEU A 359 -32.51 10.65 -29.40
CA LEU A 359 -33.32 9.42 -29.46
C LEU A 359 -34.50 9.58 -30.43
N LYS A 360 -35.18 8.45 -30.68
CA LYS A 360 -36.53 8.47 -31.27
C LYS A 360 -37.54 8.56 -30.13
N GLN A 361 -38.65 9.26 -30.34
CA GLN A 361 -39.75 9.37 -29.37
C GLN A 361 -40.23 8.02 -28.81
N GLU A 362 -40.21 6.96 -29.63
CA GLU A 362 -40.49 5.58 -29.21
C GLU A 362 -39.60 5.13 -28.04
N ARG A 363 -38.30 5.47 -28.07
CA ARG A 363 -37.32 5.12 -27.04
C ARG A 363 -37.35 6.07 -25.84
N GLU A 364 -37.65 7.34 -26.05
CA GLU A 364 -37.84 8.31 -24.96
C GLU A 364 -39.01 7.86 -24.07
N LYS A 365 -40.13 7.48 -24.71
CA LYS A 365 -41.26 6.85 -24.03
C LYS A 365 -40.88 5.52 -23.37
N GLU A 366 -40.10 4.68 -24.04
CA GLU A 366 -39.65 3.40 -23.48
C GLU A 366 -38.74 3.56 -22.25
N ILE A 367 -37.91 4.61 -22.19
CA ILE A 367 -37.13 5.01 -21.01
C ILE A 367 -38.07 5.48 -19.90
N PHE A 368 -38.99 6.41 -20.18
CA PHE A 368 -39.96 6.89 -19.20
C PHE A 368 -40.81 5.76 -18.60
N GLU A 369 -41.29 4.84 -19.44
CA GLU A 369 -42.01 3.64 -19.02
C GLU A 369 -41.14 2.70 -18.16
N SER A 370 -39.82 2.68 -18.37
CA SER A 370 -38.89 1.89 -17.55
C SER A 370 -38.64 2.56 -16.20
N LEU A 371 -38.41 3.87 -16.17
CA LEU A 371 -38.29 4.69 -14.96
C LEU A 371 -39.57 4.62 -14.09
N GLY A 372 -40.75 4.52 -14.71
CA GLY A 372 -42.02 4.31 -14.02
C GLY A 372 -42.24 2.91 -13.45
N LYS A 373 -41.40 1.93 -13.80
CA LYS A 373 -41.52 0.51 -13.39
C LYS A 373 -40.40 0.05 -12.42
N VAL A 374 -39.51 0.96 -12.01
CA VAL A 374 -38.43 0.65 -11.06
C VAL A 374 -39.00 0.21 -9.70
N SER A 375 -38.44 -0.85 -9.13
CA SER A 375 -38.85 -1.38 -7.83
C SER A 375 -38.63 -0.38 -6.70
N ARG A 376 -39.59 -0.27 -5.77
CA ARG A 376 -39.45 0.47 -4.50
C ARG A 376 -38.27 0.00 -3.64
N ASN A 377 -37.76 -1.21 -3.89
CA ASN A 377 -36.63 -1.81 -3.19
C ASN A 377 -35.29 -1.64 -3.94
N SER A 378 -35.29 -1.00 -5.12
CA SER A 378 -34.06 -0.67 -5.85
C SER A 378 -33.45 0.63 -5.29
N ILE A 379 -32.13 0.69 -5.21
CA ILE A 379 -31.39 1.86 -4.69
C ILE A 379 -31.57 3.12 -5.55
N PHE A 380 -32.00 2.97 -6.81
CA PHE A 380 -32.28 4.09 -7.71
C PHE A 380 -33.75 4.50 -7.76
N TYR A 381 -34.62 3.97 -6.89
CA TYR A 381 -36.07 4.22 -6.98
C TYR A 381 -36.40 5.73 -6.98
N ILE A 382 -35.76 6.50 -6.11
CA ILE A 382 -35.98 7.94 -5.99
C ILE A 382 -35.36 8.69 -7.19
N SER A 383 -34.09 8.45 -7.53
CA SER A 383 -33.46 8.98 -8.76
C SER A 383 -34.24 8.68 -10.04
N ALA A 384 -34.80 7.48 -10.18
CA ALA A 384 -35.60 7.10 -11.34
C ALA A 384 -36.93 7.86 -11.37
N LEU A 385 -37.56 8.07 -10.21
CA LEU A 385 -38.74 8.93 -10.07
C LEU A 385 -38.42 10.40 -10.42
N ILE A 386 -37.34 10.97 -9.88
CA ILE A 386 -36.89 12.34 -10.19
C ILE A 386 -36.57 12.48 -11.69
N SER A 387 -35.88 11.50 -12.28
CA SER A 387 -35.48 11.54 -13.69
C SER A 387 -36.66 11.64 -14.66
N ARG A 388 -37.87 11.25 -14.25
CA ARG A 388 -39.08 11.37 -15.09
C ARG A 388 -39.47 12.82 -15.38
N PHE A 389 -39.08 13.79 -14.55
CA PHE A 389 -39.27 15.22 -14.82
C PHE A 389 -38.60 15.69 -16.13
N LYS A 390 -37.59 14.96 -16.64
CA LYS A 390 -36.88 15.28 -17.88
C LYS A 390 -37.61 14.85 -19.16
N PHE A 391 -38.70 14.05 -19.08
CA PHE A 391 -39.31 13.40 -20.25
C PHE A 391 -40.72 13.90 -20.62
N GLU A 392 -41.62 14.08 -19.67
CA GLU A 392 -42.99 14.57 -19.94
C GLU A 392 -43.64 15.27 -18.75
N LEU A 393 -44.75 15.97 -19.00
CA LEU A 393 -45.63 16.51 -17.95
C LEU A 393 -46.19 15.36 -17.11
N LEU A 394 -45.90 15.37 -15.81
CA LEU A 394 -46.24 14.26 -14.93
C LEU A 394 -47.70 14.35 -14.45
N THR A 395 -48.39 13.20 -14.47
CA THR A 395 -49.75 13.10 -13.93
C THR A 395 -49.80 13.46 -12.44
N PRO A 396 -50.91 14.05 -11.92
CA PRO A 396 -51.02 14.42 -10.51
C PRO A 396 -50.75 13.28 -9.52
N ASN A 397 -51.13 12.04 -9.87
CA ASN A 397 -50.82 10.85 -9.07
C ASN A 397 -49.31 10.55 -9.02
N THR A 398 -48.58 10.81 -10.12
CA THR A 398 -47.12 10.70 -10.14
C THR A 398 -46.48 11.79 -9.27
N LEU A 399 -46.89 13.06 -9.43
CA LEU A 399 -46.38 14.17 -8.62
C LEU A 399 -46.59 13.94 -7.11
N ASN A 400 -47.79 13.53 -6.71
CA ASN A 400 -48.10 13.17 -5.32
C ASN A 400 -47.25 11.99 -4.82
N THR A 401 -46.98 11.00 -5.67
CA THR A 401 -46.06 9.89 -5.32
C THR A 401 -44.65 10.42 -5.07
N ILE A 402 -44.09 11.23 -5.98
CA ILE A 402 -42.74 11.79 -5.84
C ILE A 402 -42.62 12.63 -4.56
N SER A 403 -43.59 13.51 -4.28
CA SER A 403 -43.64 14.25 -3.00
C SER A 403 -43.64 13.32 -1.79
N LEU A 404 -44.51 12.30 -1.77
CA LEU A 404 -44.67 11.43 -0.61
C LEU A 404 -43.45 10.55 -0.33
N GLU A 405 -42.69 10.15 -1.36
CA GLU A 405 -41.44 9.42 -1.14
C GLU A 405 -40.31 10.37 -0.71
N LEU A 406 -40.18 11.55 -1.32
CA LEU A 406 -39.18 12.56 -0.91
C LEU A 406 -39.41 13.06 0.53
N GLU A 407 -40.66 13.17 0.97
CA GLU A 407 -41.01 13.57 2.35
C GLU A 407 -40.75 12.47 3.41
N ARG A 408 -40.39 11.25 2.98
CA ARG A 408 -39.93 10.16 3.87
C ARG A 408 -38.41 10.10 4.01
N LEU A 409 -37.66 10.75 3.14
CA LEU A 409 -36.20 10.75 3.17
C LEU A 409 -35.69 11.69 4.26
N PRO A 410 -34.62 11.35 5.00
CA PRO A 410 -33.93 12.31 5.83
C PRO A 410 -33.31 13.41 4.95
N LYS A 411 -33.19 14.64 5.46
CA LYS A 411 -32.60 15.77 4.72
C LYS A 411 -31.18 15.52 4.23
N THR A 412 -30.45 14.62 4.90
CA THR A 412 -29.09 14.18 4.55
C THR A 412 -29.04 13.15 3.44
N HIS A 413 -30.18 12.66 2.93
CA HIS A 413 -30.21 11.73 1.82
C HIS A 413 -29.82 12.44 0.52
N PHE A 414 -28.92 11.85 -0.25
CA PHE A 414 -28.38 12.36 -1.51
C PHE A 414 -29.45 12.86 -2.50
N ASP A 415 -30.57 12.14 -2.65
CA ASP A 415 -31.69 12.57 -3.53
C ASP A 415 -32.63 13.63 -2.93
N TYR A 416 -32.54 13.96 -1.63
CA TYR A 416 -33.53 14.84 -0.98
C TYR A 416 -33.58 16.22 -1.63
N ASN A 417 -32.42 16.89 -1.70
CA ASN A 417 -32.27 18.26 -2.18
C ASN A 417 -32.56 18.37 -3.69
N GLU A 418 -31.98 17.47 -4.50
CA GLU A 418 -32.25 17.38 -5.93
C GLU A 418 -33.73 17.11 -6.22
N GLY A 419 -34.39 16.27 -5.41
CA GLY A 419 -35.82 16.02 -5.50
C GLY A 419 -36.68 17.22 -5.11
N GLN A 420 -36.27 18.04 -4.12
CA GLN A 420 -36.96 19.31 -3.84
C GLN A 420 -36.81 20.27 -5.02
N ARG A 421 -35.59 20.40 -5.57
CA ARG A 421 -35.30 21.31 -6.67
C ARG A 421 -36.04 20.90 -7.94
N ALA A 422 -35.97 19.64 -8.35
CA ALA A 422 -36.68 19.15 -9.53
C ALA A 422 -38.22 19.29 -9.43
N LEU A 423 -38.80 19.20 -8.22
CA LEU A 423 -40.22 19.54 -8.00
C LEU A 423 -40.49 21.05 -8.16
N ALA A 424 -39.63 21.91 -7.62
CA ALA A 424 -39.74 23.36 -7.81
C ALA A 424 -39.58 23.76 -9.29
N ASP A 425 -38.53 23.26 -9.94
CA ASP A 425 -38.24 23.43 -11.37
C ASP A 425 -39.43 22.97 -12.24
N TYR A 426 -40.07 21.84 -11.89
CA TYR A 426 -41.27 21.35 -12.58
C TYR A 426 -42.43 22.34 -12.52
N TYR A 427 -42.74 22.88 -11.33
CA TYR A 427 -43.82 23.86 -11.20
C TYR A 427 -43.50 25.17 -11.95
N ILE A 428 -42.25 25.64 -11.96
CA ILE A 428 -41.84 26.76 -12.83
C ILE A 428 -41.95 26.39 -14.32
N GLY A 429 -41.61 25.15 -14.67
CA GLY A 429 -41.70 24.61 -16.04
C GLY A 429 -43.10 24.71 -16.63
N LEU A 430 -44.15 24.53 -15.84
CA LEU A 430 -45.55 24.71 -16.28
C LEU A 430 -45.81 26.10 -16.87
N ILE A 431 -45.17 27.15 -16.34
CA ILE A 431 -45.32 28.53 -16.83
C ILE A 431 -44.83 28.64 -18.28
N SER A 432 -43.66 28.05 -18.56
CA SER A 432 -43.03 28.06 -19.88
C SER A 432 -43.70 27.10 -20.88
N GLN A 433 -44.11 25.91 -20.42
CA GLN A 433 -44.65 24.84 -21.26
C GLN A 433 -46.13 25.04 -21.59
N GLU A 434 -46.97 25.35 -20.60
CA GLU A 434 -48.41 25.53 -20.79
C GLU A 434 -48.80 26.99 -21.09
N LYS A 435 -47.83 27.92 -21.08
CA LYS A 435 -48.01 29.37 -21.33
C LYS A 435 -49.13 30.00 -20.48
N ARG A 436 -49.26 29.54 -19.25
CA ARG A 436 -50.22 30.03 -18.27
C ARG A 436 -49.55 30.30 -16.94
N ASN A 437 -50.27 30.99 -16.06
CA ASN A 437 -49.83 31.23 -14.70
C ASN A 437 -50.19 30.06 -13.80
N LEU A 438 -49.45 29.91 -12.71
CA LEU A 438 -49.74 28.92 -11.67
C LEU A 438 -51.03 29.28 -10.94
N THR A 439 -51.83 28.25 -10.67
CA THR A 439 -52.92 28.32 -9.69
C THR A 439 -52.35 28.57 -8.29
N THR A 440 -53.19 29.02 -7.36
CA THR A 440 -52.78 29.24 -5.97
C THR A 440 -52.22 27.96 -5.32
N ASP A 441 -52.74 26.79 -5.70
CA ASP A 441 -52.28 25.51 -5.17
C ASP A 441 -50.92 25.10 -5.78
N GLU A 442 -50.72 25.25 -7.09
CA GLU A 442 -49.43 25.00 -7.74
C GLU A 442 -48.32 25.95 -7.24
N LEU A 443 -48.66 27.22 -7.02
CA LEU A 443 -47.73 28.22 -6.45
C LEU A 443 -47.40 27.91 -4.98
N SER A 444 -48.37 27.38 -4.22
CA SER A 444 -48.14 26.87 -2.86
C SER A 444 -47.24 25.64 -2.84
N GLN A 445 -47.41 24.71 -3.79
CA GLN A 445 -46.53 23.56 -3.96
C GLN A 445 -45.12 23.99 -4.39
N PHE A 446 -44.97 24.92 -5.35
CA PHE A 446 -43.67 25.49 -5.71
C PHE A 446 -42.94 26.02 -4.46
N LEU A 447 -43.58 26.90 -3.68
CA LEU A 447 -43.00 27.47 -2.46
C LEU A 447 -42.69 26.43 -1.38
N LYS A 448 -43.47 25.34 -1.29
CA LYS A 448 -43.22 24.21 -0.38
C LYS A 448 -41.87 23.55 -0.67
N TYR A 449 -41.52 23.32 -1.94
CA TYR A 449 -40.25 22.66 -2.31
C TYR A 449 -39.10 23.66 -2.46
N ALA A 450 -39.35 24.86 -2.99
CA ALA A 450 -38.37 25.95 -3.10
C ALA A 450 -37.72 26.32 -1.75
N ARG A 451 -38.52 26.38 -0.66
CA ARG A 451 -38.05 26.62 0.72
C ARG A 451 -37.29 25.44 1.36
N ARG A 452 -37.27 24.27 0.72
CA ARG A 452 -36.59 23.06 1.21
C ARG A 452 -35.33 22.70 0.41
N CYS A 453 -35.07 23.42 -0.67
CA CYS A 453 -33.79 23.34 -1.40
C CYS A 453 -32.67 23.95 -0.56
N ASP A 454 -31.45 23.45 -0.74
CA ASP A 454 -30.24 24.00 -0.14
C ASP A 454 -29.15 24.23 -1.23
N PRO A 455 -28.81 25.47 -1.59
CA PRO A 455 -29.49 26.70 -1.20
C PRO A 455 -30.95 26.77 -1.73
N PRO A 456 -31.80 27.64 -1.17
CA PRO A 456 -33.16 27.89 -1.65
C PRO A 456 -33.23 28.15 -3.16
N HIS A 457 -34.33 27.75 -3.79
CA HIS A 457 -34.51 27.90 -5.24
C HIS A 457 -34.58 29.39 -5.65
N GLU A 458 -33.91 29.77 -6.74
CA GLU A 458 -33.66 31.17 -7.14
C GLU A 458 -34.95 32.03 -7.24
N MET A 459 -36.01 31.54 -7.88
CA MET A 459 -37.28 32.28 -8.05
C MET A 459 -38.16 32.37 -6.78
N ILE A 460 -37.65 32.04 -5.60
CA ILE A 460 -38.45 31.98 -4.36
C ILE A 460 -38.97 33.36 -3.93
N GLU A 461 -38.15 34.41 -4.05
CA GLU A 461 -38.53 35.77 -3.65
C GLU A 461 -39.60 36.36 -4.59
N GLU A 462 -39.48 36.13 -5.90
CA GLU A 462 -40.47 36.56 -6.89
C GLU A 462 -41.83 35.90 -6.63
N ALA A 463 -41.85 34.58 -6.40
CA ALA A 463 -43.06 33.83 -6.07
C ALA A 463 -43.71 34.26 -4.74
N GLU A 464 -42.91 34.63 -3.74
CA GLU A 464 -43.44 35.22 -2.50
C GLU A 464 -43.95 36.65 -2.69
N GLY A 465 -43.40 37.42 -3.63
CA GLY A 465 -43.93 38.72 -4.06
C GLY A 465 -45.32 38.58 -4.69
N PHE A 466 -45.48 37.69 -5.67
CA PHE A 466 -46.75 37.42 -6.35
C PHE A 466 -47.88 36.96 -5.40
N LEU A 467 -47.56 36.27 -4.29
CA LEU A 467 -48.56 35.95 -3.27
C LEU A 467 -49.02 37.17 -2.45
N ARG A 468 -48.12 38.13 -2.17
CA ARG A 468 -48.44 39.34 -1.40
C ARG A 468 -49.33 40.29 -2.21
N GLU A 469 -49.02 40.49 -3.49
CA GLU A 469 -49.91 41.26 -4.39
C GLU A 469 -51.32 40.64 -4.48
N LYS A 470 -51.43 39.30 -4.46
CA LYS A 470 -52.73 38.59 -4.40
C LYS A 470 -53.43 38.66 -3.04
N SER A 471 -52.72 38.78 -1.90
CA SER A 471 -53.37 38.95 -0.60
C SER A 471 -53.98 40.34 -0.44
N ASP A 472 -53.34 41.34 -1.04
CA ASP A 472 -53.68 42.75 -0.85
C ASP A 472 -54.78 43.22 -1.83
N THR A 473 -54.90 42.55 -3.00
CA THR A 473 -55.89 42.86 -4.05
C THR A 473 -57.29 42.23 -3.82
N ARG A 474 -57.72 42.05 -2.57
CA ARG A 474 -59.10 41.62 -2.20
C ARG A 474 -60.16 42.69 -2.50
N GLY A 475 -60.37 43.06 -3.76
CA GLY A 475 -61.30 44.14 -4.12
C GLY A 475 -61.65 44.34 -5.60
N VAL A 476 -61.03 43.64 -6.57
CA VAL A 476 -61.40 43.74 -8.01
C VAL A 476 -61.43 42.36 -8.67
N THR A 477 -62.28 42.19 -9.67
CA THR A 477 -62.48 40.97 -10.47
C THR A 477 -61.23 40.54 -11.24
N ALA A 478 -61.03 39.23 -11.39
CA ALA A 478 -59.83 38.65 -12.01
C ALA A 478 -59.76 38.83 -13.54
N SER A 479 -58.58 39.21 -14.05
CA SER A 479 -58.22 39.07 -15.47
C SER A 479 -56.69 39.10 -15.70
N PHE A 480 -56.11 37.95 -16.02
CA PHE A 480 -54.74 37.74 -16.57
C PHE A 480 -53.53 38.23 -15.75
N VAL A 481 -52.36 37.64 -16.03
CA VAL A 481 -51.05 37.88 -15.40
C VAL A 481 -49.97 37.56 -16.44
N ASP A 482 -48.86 38.30 -16.46
CA ASP A 482 -47.64 38.00 -17.22
C ASP A 482 -46.45 37.81 -16.26
N PHE A 483 -45.60 36.79 -16.50
CA PHE A 483 -44.35 36.59 -15.78
C PHE A 483 -43.18 37.30 -16.52
N PRO A 484 -42.43 38.20 -15.87
CA PRO A 484 -41.28 38.86 -16.49
C PRO A 484 -40.03 37.97 -16.47
N THR A 485 -39.60 37.46 -17.62
CA THR A 485 -38.30 36.78 -17.73
C THR A 485 -37.16 37.80 -17.62
N LYS A 486 -36.44 37.80 -16.49
CA LYS A 486 -35.30 38.69 -16.25
C LYS A 486 -33.96 38.03 -16.54
N LYS A 487 -33.03 38.85 -17.06
CA LYS A 487 -31.63 38.49 -17.26
C LYS A 487 -30.86 38.63 -15.95
N ASN A 488 -29.85 37.78 -15.78
CA ASN A 488 -28.88 37.82 -14.69
C ASN A 488 -28.25 39.22 -14.53
N ASN A 489 -28.02 39.62 -13.29
CA ASN A 489 -26.81 40.33 -12.86
C ASN A 489 -26.63 40.14 -11.35
N SER A 490 -25.40 39.96 -10.90
CA SER A 490 -25.06 39.64 -9.51
C SER A 490 -24.34 40.80 -8.81
N SER A 491 -24.57 40.93 -7.50
CA SER A 491 -23.69 41.65 -6.58
C SER A 491 -23.96 41.13 -5.15
N ALA A 492 -22.90 40.75 -4.44
CA ALA A 492 -22.99 40.30 -3.05
C ALA A 492 -23.07 41.48 -2.06
N GLN A 493 -23.41 41.21 -0.79
CA GLN A 493 -22.54 41.57 0.34
C GLN A 493 -22.97 40.90 1.67
N ASP A 494 -21.98 40.30 2.32
CA ASP A 494 -21.65 40.24 3.76
C ASP A 494 -22.72 40.49 4.84
N ARG A 495 -22.68 39.64 5.87
CA ARG A 495 -22.61 40.11 7.26
C ARG A 495 -22.01 39.08 8.21
N GLU A 496 -21.10 39.54 9.07
CA GLU A 496 -20.67 38.84 10.28
C GLU A 496 -21.75 38.95 11.37
N GLU A 497 -21.80 38.01 12.31
CA GLU A 497 -22.06 38.38 13.71
C GLU A 497 -21.43 37.38 14.69
N THR A 498 -20.90 37.91 15.79
CA THR A 498 -20.17 37.17 16.84
C THR A 498 -21.11 36.65 17.92
N ASN A 499 -20.72 35.61 18.68
CA ASN A 499 -20.93 35.64 20.13
C ASN A 499 -20.05 34.67 20.95
N THR A 500 -19.77 35.07 22.19
CA THR A 500 -18.96 34.35 23.19
C THR A 500 -19.78 33.89 24.38
N ALA A 501 -19.43 32.76 24.99
CA ALA A 501 -19.77 32.46 26.38
C ALA A 501 -18.66 31.60 27.04
N GLN A 502 -18.45 31.77 28.35
CA GLN A 502 -17.44 31.06 29.14
C GLN A 502 -18.05 30.38 30.37
N ALA A 503 -17.23 29.51 30.99
CA ALA A 503 -17.21 29.14 32.41
C ALA A 503 -18.30 28.17 32.96
N ALA A 504 -18.12 27.54 34.12
CA ALA A 504 -16.93 26.92 34.77
C ALA A 504 -17.33 26.31 36.14
N SER A 505 -16.78 25.15 36.52
CA SER A 505 -16.53 24.62 37.89
C SER A 505 -15.94 23.20 37.72
N GLN A 506 -14.75 22.78 38.15
CA GLN A 506 -13.96 22.89 39.41
C GLN A 506 -14.18 21.74 40.42
N ASP A 507 -13.08 20.99 40.64
CA ASP A 507 -12.50 20.49 41.93
C ASP A 507 -13.28 19.39 42.73
N VAL A 508 -12.75 18.53 43.64
CA VAL A 508 -11.42 18.14 44.25
C VAL A 508 -11.66 16.79 45.02
N ASP A 509 -10.78 15.83 45.41
CA ASP A 509 -9.34 15.42 45.40
C ASP A 509 -9.32 13.83 45.40
N VAL A 510 -8.30 12.96 45.20
CA VAL A 510 -6.79 12.91 45.22
C VAL A 510 -6.18 12.15 46.46
N VAL A 511 -4.98 11.55 46.30
CA VAL A 511 -4.17 10.64 47.20
C VAL A 511 -4.82 9.26 47.55
N ALA A 512 -4.13 8.12 47.81
CA ALA A 512 -2.70 7.80 48.08
C ALA A 512 -2.27 6.35 47.71
N GLN A 513 -0.99 6.00 47.93
CA GLN A 513 -0.35 4.68 47.69
C GLN A 513 0.11 3.98 48.99
N LYS A 514 0.30 2.63 49.02
CA LYS A 514 1.60 1.93 49.36
C LYS A 514 1.57 0.39 49.61
N GLN A 515 2.50 -0.30 48.94
CA GLN A 515 3.50 -1.33 49.40
C GLN A 515 3.18 -2.66 50.13
N ALA A 516 3.84 -3.73 49.62
CA ALA A 516 4.67 -4.77 50.30
C ALA A 516 4.14 -6.18 50.75
N ALA A 517 4.46 -7.20 49.91
CA ALA A 517 5.42 -8.33 50.13
C ALA A 517 5.20 -9.51 51.14
N GLU A 518 5.70 -10.70 50.70
CA GLU A 518 6.07 -11.95 51.43
C GLU A 518 4.93 -12.81 52.06
N THR A 519 5.05 -14.15 52.26
CA THR A 519 6.23 -15.07 52.29
C THR A 519 5.95 -16.50 51.71
N ILE A 520 7.03 -17.26 51.53
CA ILE A 520 7.25 -18.59 50.89
C ILE A 520 6.73 -19.82 51.68
N ASN A 521 6.45 -20.95 50.99
CA ASN A 521 6.89 -22.30 51.41
C ASN A 521 6.92 -23.37 50.29
N GLU A 522 7.85 -24.33 50.43
CA GLU A 522 8.34 -25.36 49.49
C GLU A 522 7.85 -26.79 49.89
N PRO A 523 8.31 -27.98 49.35
CA PRO A 523 9.42 -28.28 48.42
C PRO A 523 9.12 -29.32 47.27
N ASN A 524 10.20 -29.76 46.59
CA ASN A 524 10.39 -30.99 45.78
C ASN A 524 9.91 -31.03 44.31
N ASP A 525 10.80 -30.69 43.37
CA ASP A 525 11.49 -31.71 42.55
C ASP A 525 12.62 -31.06 41.69
N ILE A 526 13.87 -31.08 42.18
CA ILE A 526 15.02 -30.49 41.46
C ILE A 526 16.06 -31.58 41.18
N GLN A 527 16.20 -31.99 39.91
CA GLN A 527 17.42 -32.64 39.36
C GLN A 527 17.49 -32.72 37.81
N ASN A 528 16.55 -32.16 37.01
CA ASN A 528 16.48 -32.47 35.58
C ASN A 528 16.47 -31.31 34.56
N GLU A 529 16.24 -30.05 34.96
CA GLU A 529 16.02 -28.93 34.01
C GLU A 529 17.34 -28.30 33.46
N ASN A 530 18.37 -28.16 34.29
CA ASN A 530 19.50 -27.24 34.05
C ASN A 530 20.54 -27.65 32.96
N SER A 531 20.20 -28.48 31.96
CA SER A 531 21.15 -28.73 30.86
C SER A 531 21.24 -27.60 29.84
N PHE A 532 20.11 -26.93 29.54
CA PHE A 532 20.07 -25.79 28.62
C PHE A 532 21.08 -24.72 29.11
N GLU A 533 20.90 -24.31 30.36
CA GLU A 533 21.71 -23.30 31.07
C GLU A 533 23.21 -23.62 31.06
N ILE A 534 23.62 -24.87 31.29
CA ILE A 534 25.05 -25.23 31.26
C ILE A 534 25.66 -24.99 29.87
N ILE A 535 24.95 -25.35 28.79
CA ILE A 535 25.39 -25.09 27.41
C ILE A 535 25.38 -23.59 27.11
N ARG A 536 24.37 -22.88 27.60
CA ARG A 536 24.19 -21.42 27.47
C ARG A 536 25.32 -20.63 28.12
N GLU A 537 25.69 -20.95 29.37
CA GLU A 537 26.80 -20.31 30.06
C GLU A 537 28.16 -20.66 29.41
N MET A 538 28.34 -21.89 28.92
CA MET A 538 29.52 -22.26 28.12
C MET A 538 29.62 -21.49 26.79
N ILE A 539 28.50 -21.16 26.16
CA ILE A 539 28.45 -20.30 24.97
C ILE A 539 28.77 -18.85 25.33
N LEU A 540 28.21 -18.33 26.43
CA LEU A 540 28.43 -16.94 26.87
C LEU A 540 29.87 -16.68 27.31
N ASP A 541 30.50 -17.60 28.07
CA ASP A 541 31.92 -17.55 28.42
C ASP A 541 32.81 -17.49 27.17
N LYS A 542 32.59 -18.39 26.22
CA LYS A 542 33.29 -18.42 24.94
C LYS A 542 33.09 -17.14 24.13
N LEU A 543 31.86 -16.64 24.02
CA LEU A 543 31.57 -15.39 23.32
C LEU A 543 32.23 -14.19 23.99
N SER A 544 32.33 -14.15 25.33
CA SER A 544 33.02 -13.07 26.04
C SER A 544 34.50 -12.97 25.64
N THR A 545 35.13 -14.12 25.38
CA THR A 545 36.54 -14.24 24.93
C THR A 545 36.69 -14.02 23.41
N LEU A 546 35.72 -14.44 22.60
CA LEU A 546 35.73 -14.29 21.14
C LEU A 546 35.43 -12.85 20.70
N LEU A 547 34.66 -12.11 21.49
CA LEU A 547 34.11 -10.81 21.11
C LEU A 547 34.72 -9.63 21.88
N SER A 548 35.72 -9.85 22.74
CA SER A 548 36.27 -8.82 23.64
C SER A 548 36.76 -7.55 22.91
N ASN A 549 37.19 -7.70 21.66
CA ASN A 549 37.67 -6.61 20.78
C ASN A 549 36.67 -6.25 19.66
N ASN A 550 35.42 -6.72 19.70
CA ASN A 550 34.42 -6.54 18.65
C ASN A 550 33.12 -5.94 19.21
N HIS A 551 33.09 -4.61 19.35
CA HIS A 551 31.98 -3.86 19.95
C HIS A 551 30.62 -4.14 19.26
N LEU A 552 30.59 -4.23 17.92
CA LEU A 552 29.38 -4.53 17.16
C LEU A 552 28.80 -5.92 17.51
N ALA A 553 29.67 -6.91 17.67
CA ALA A 553 29.27 -8.25 18.08
C ALA A 553 28.83 -8.30 19.55
N LEU A 554 29.44 -7.50 20.42
CA LEU A 554 29.00 -7.35 21.82
C LEU A 554 27.62 -6.68 21.92
N GLU A 555 27.30 -5.69 21.09
CA GLU A 555 25.94 -5.12 21.05
C GLU A 555 24.91 -6.09 20.46
N LYS A 556 25.23 -6.81 19.37
CA LYS A 556 24.37 -7.91 18.86
C LYS A 556 24.13 -8.96 19.95
N LEU A 557 25.15 -9.31 20.72
CA LEU A 557 25.05 -10.24 21.85
C LEU A 557 24.18 -9.70 23.00
N LYS A 558 24.38 -8.45 23.44
CA LYS A 558 23.52 -7.80 24.45
C LYS A 558 22.05 -7.79 24.02
N GLY A 559 21.79 -7.50 22.75
CA GLY A 559 20.45 -7.52 22.15
C GLY A 559 19.80 -8.91 22.07
N ILE A 560 20.60 -9.97 22.00
CA ILE A 560 20.13 -11.36 22.08
C ILE A 560 19.87 -11.78 23.53
N ILE A 561 20.83 -11.51 24.44
CA ILE A 561 20.73 -11.83 25.87
C ILE A 561 19.50 -11.15 26.51
N SER A 562 19.24 -9.89 26.17
CA SER A 562 18.10 -9.13 26.71
C SER A 562 16.73 -9.64 26.26
N ARG A 563 16.68 -10.43 25.17
CA ARG A 563 15.47 -11.10 24.68
C ARG A 563 15.29 -12.51 25.21
N GLN A 564 16.29 -13.07 25.92
CA GLN A 564 16.34 -14.47 26.36
C GLN A 564 16.17 -15.47 25.19
N ASP A 565 16.62 -15.09 23.98
CA ASP A 565 16.48 -15.91 22.77
C ASP A 565 17.67 -16.88 22.64
N ASP A 566 17.48 -18.07 23.20
CA ASP A 566 18.45 -19.15 23.23
C ASP A 566 18.66 -19.85 21.87
N ASP A 567 17.78 -19.66 20.87
CA ASP A 567 18.05 -20.08 19.49
C ASP A 567 18.93 -19.05 18.78
N ALA A 568 18.61 -17.75 18.87
CA ALA A 568 19.43 -16.69 18.30
C ALA A 568 20.83 -16.63 18.94
N LEU A 569 20.97 -16.95 20.23
CA LEU A 569 22.26 -17.05 20.91
C LEU A 569 23.12 -18.19 20.34
N LEU A 570 22.51 -19.35 20.11
CA LEU A 570 23.19 -20.51 19.54
C LEU A 570 23.54 -20.29 18.06
N ASP A 571 22.62 -19.76 17.25
CA ASP A 571 22.90 -19.43 15.84
C ASP A 571 24.00 -18.37 15.71
N PHE A 572 24.00 -17.34 16.56
CA PHE A 572 25.05 -16.31 16.58
C PHE A 572 26.42 -16.88 17.00
N TYR A 573 26.45 -17.85 17.92
CA TYR A 573 27.68 -18.58 18.26
C TYR A 573 28.17 -19.45 17.08
N LEU A 574 27.26 -20.20 16.44
CA LEU A 574 27.59 -21.04 15.29
C LEU A 574 28.10 -20.21 14.09
N GLU A 575 27.43 -19.09 13.79
CA GLU A 575 27.84 -18.09 12.80
C GLU A 575 29.30 -17.63 13.05
N ARG A 576 29.63 -17.31 14.30
CA ARG A 576 30.96 -16.83 14.69
C ARG A 576 32.04 -17.90 14.63
N ILE A 577 31.82 -19.07 15.21
CA ILE A 577 32.81 -20.16 15.22
C ILE A 577 33.12 -20.67 13.82
N LEU A 578 32.10 -20.84 12.97
CA LEU A 578 32.26 -21.50 11.67
C LEU A 578 32.77 -20.57 10.58
N PHE A 579 32.35 -19.30 10.57
CA PHE A 579 32.59 -18.39 9.44
C PHE A 579 33.43 -17.16 9.79
N HIS A 580 33.65 -16.88 11.09
CA HIS A 580 34.44 -15.73 11.56
C HIS A 580 35.41 -16.06 12.71
N PRO A 581 36.28 -17.09 12.58
CA PRO A 581 37.22 -17.48 13.64
C PRO A 581 38.25 -16.37 13.95
N PRO A 582 38.71 -16.24 15.22
CA PRO A 582 39.66 -15.21 15.61
C PRO A 582 41.06 -15.46 15.05
N SER A 583 41.65 -14.42 14.43
CA SER A 583 43.00 -14.46 13.87
C SER A 583 44.09 -14.55 14.95
N LYS A 584 44.69 -15.72 15.14
CA LYS A 584 45.86 -15.91 16.00
C LYS A 584 47.12 -15.32 15.37
N THR A 585 47.48 -14.09 15.73
CA THR A 585 48.77 -13.72 16.37
C THR A 585 48.93 -12.21 16.55
N GLU A 586 49.31 -11.82 17.76
CA GLU A 586 50.26 -10.79 18.21
C GLU A 586 50.45 -9.43 17.48
N ASN A 587 50.71 -8.42 18.32
CA ASN A 587 51.02 -7.04 17.98
C ASN A 587 52.19 -6.87 16.98
N SER A 588 51.97 -6.15 15.86
CA SER A 588 52.58 -4.83 15.66
C SER A 588 52.37 -4.21 14.25
N SER A 589 52.09 -2.91 14.25
CA SER A 589 52.56 -1.90 13.27
C SER A 589 52.81 -2.31 11.80
N ILE A 590 51.77 -2.69 11.04
CA ILE A 590 51.73 -2.48 9.58
C ILE A 590 50.43 -1.80 9.18
N PHE A 591 50.47 -0.46 9.08
CA PHE A 591 49.49 0.31 8.31
C PHE A 591 49.70 -0.01 6.81
N PHE A 592 48.63 -0.03 6.01
CA PHE A 592 48.63 -0.37 4.57
C PHE A 592 49.05 -1.81 4.17
N LYS A 593 48.18 -2.83 4.38
CA LYS A 593 47.96 -3.90 3.37
C LYS A 593 46.77 -4.88 3.51
N SER A 594 45.74 -4.60 4.32
CA SER A 594 44.65 -5.57 4.60
C SER A 594 43.27 -5.23 4.00
N ALA A 595 43.19 -4.35 3.00
CA ALA A 595 41.93 -3.95 2.34
C ALA A 595 41.65 -4.69 1.01
N VAL A 596 42.39 -5.76 0.69
CA VAL A 596 42.32 -6.47 -0.61
C VAL A 596 42.32 -7.99 -0.43
N PHE A 597 41.52 -8.51 0.52
CA PHE A 597 41.35 -9.96 0.71
C PHE A 597 39.93 -10.40 1.12
N LEU A 598 38.93 -9.58 0.81
CA LEU A 598 37.54 -10.02 0.67
C LEU A 598 37.21 -10.01 -0.84
N PHE A 599 36.49 -11.04 -1.29
CA PHE A 599 36.01 -11.21 -2.67
C PHE A 599 37.08 -11.33 -3.79
N LEU A 600 38.06 -12.21 -3.58
CA LEU A 600 38.48 -13.10 -4.68
C LEU A 600 37.37 -14.16 -4.93
N PRO A 601 37.23 -14.71 -6.15
CA PRO A 601 36.16 -15.65 -6.48
C PRO A 601 36.20 -16.94 -5.65
N THR A 602 35.04 -17.60 -5.57
CA THR A 602 34.73 -18.69 -4.63
C THR A 602 35.74 -19.84 -4.60
N ASN A 603 36.67 -19.79 -3.65
CA ASN A 603 37.22 -21.01 -3.05
C ASN A 603 36.22 -21.52 -2.00
N LYS A 604 35.93 -22.83 -2.01
CA LYS A 604 34.95 -23.44 -1.10
C LYS A 604 35.33 -23.19 0.36
N ILE A 605 34.42 -22.59 1.13
CA ILE A 605 34.56 -22.49 2.59
C ILE A 605 34.55 -23.92 3.15
N GLN A 606 35.63 -24.33 3.81
CA GLN A 606 35.73 -25.61 4.51
C GLN A 606 35.89 -25.35 6.00
N ILE A 607 35.03 -25.99 6.80
CA ILE A 607 35.09 -25.98 8.25
C ILE A 607 36.23 -26.88 8.69
N THR A 608 37.14 -26.35 9.50
CA THR A 608 38.38 -27.04 9.89
C THR A 608 38.12 -28.12 10.97
N PRO A 609 39.06 -29.08 11.16
CA PRO A 609 38.99 -30.05 12.26
C PRO A 609 38.88 -29.39 13.64
N GLU A 610 39.51 -28.22 13.83
CA GLU A 610 39.50 -27.45 15.08
C GLU A 610 38.11 -26.87 15.36
N GLN A 611 37.47 -26.25 14.37
CA GLN A 611 36.09 -25.74 14.48
C GLN A 611 35.11 -26.90 14.74
N CYS A 612 35.29 -28.03 14.04
CA CYS A 612 34.52 -29.26 14.27
C CYS A 612 34.70 -29.80 15.71
N GLN A 613 35.92 -29.74 16.25
CA GLN A 613 36.18 -30.15 17.63
C GLN A 613 35.64 -29.16 18.67
N GLU A 614 35.65 -27.86 18.38
CA GLU A 614 35.02 -26.85 19.24
C GLU A 614 33.51 -27.07 19.39
N LEU A 615 32.80 -27.40 18.30
CA LEU A 615 31.38 -27.77 18.38
C LEU A 615 31.16 -29.09 19.14
N LYS A 616 32.04 -30.09 18.98
CA LYS A 616 31.99 -31.32 19.78
C LYS A 616 32.22 -31.10 21.27
N ASN A 617 32.85 -29.98 21.67
CA ASN A 617 33.09 -29.65 23.07
C ASN A 617 31.86 -29.03 23.76
N LEU A 618 30.86 -28.53 23.02
CA LEU A 618 29.54 -28.16 23.58
C LEU A 618 28.69 -29.38 23.94
N ILE A 619 28.93 -30.53 23.29
CA ILE A 619 28.17 -31.76 23.52
C ILE A 619 28.71 -32.50 24.75
N PRO A 620 27.86 -32.90 25.72
CA PRO A 620 28.28 -33.68 26.89
C PRO A 620 29.06 -34.98 26.54
N PRO A 621 30.00 -35.44 27.38
CA PRO A 621 30.82 -36.62 27.10
C PRO A 621 30.05 -37.92 26.86
N ASN A 622 28.84 -38.05 27.43
CA ASN A 622 27.97 -39.23 27.26
C ASN A 622 27.16 -39.23 25.95
N GLN A 623 27.14 -38.14 25.17
CA GLN A 623 26.38 -38.03 23.91
C GLN A 623 27.27 -38.25 22.68
N GLN A 624 27.99 -39.38 22.64
CA GLN A 624 28.91 -39.72 21.55
C GLN A 624 28.24 -39.69 20.15
N LYS A 625 27.00 -40.17 20.03
CA LYS A 625 26.21 -40.12 18.78
C LYS A 625 26.05 -38.70 18.23
N ASN A 626 25.85 -37.69 19.09
CA ASN A 626 25.70 -36.29 18.65
C ASN A 626 27.04 -35.74 18.11
N LYS A 627 28.18 -36.15 18.68
CA LYS A 627 29.53 -35.80 18.18
C LYS A 627 29.84 -36.44 16.83
N GLU A 628 29.32 -37.64 16.57
CA GLU A 628 29.38 -38.32 15.28
C GLU A 628 28.49 -37.65 14.23
N LEU A 629 27.26 -37.26 14.60
CA LEU A 629 26.36 -36.49 13.72
C LEU A 629 26.95 -35.13 13.31
N ILE A 630 27.50 -34.36 14.25
CA ILE A 630 28.23 -33.11 13.95
C ILE A 630 29.34 -33.36 12.92
N SER A 631 30.11 -34.45 13.07
CA SER A 631 31.16 -34.82 12.12
C SER A 631 30.62 -35.10 10.72
N LYS A 632 29.49 -35.84 10.64
CA LYS A 632 28.85 -36.22 9.37
C LYS A 632 28.28 -35.01 8.64
N ILE A 633 27.62 -34.10 9.34
CA ILE A 633 26.99 -32.92 8.73
C ILE A 633 28.05 -31.90 8.28
N ILE A 634 29.12 -31.69 9.07
CA ILE A 634 30.27 -30.87 8.63
C ILE A 634 30.97 -31.46 7.40
N SER A 635 31.12 -32.80 7.34
CA SER A 635 31.64 -33.47 6.14
C SER A 635 30.74 -33.25 4.92
N ASN A 636 29.41 -33.39 5.09
CA ASN A 636 28.44 -33.11 4.02
C ASN A 636 28.53 -31.65 3.53
N PHE A 637 28.69 -30.68 4.42
CA PHE A 637 28.87 -29.27 4.05
C PHE A 637 30.19 -29.04 3.29
N ASN A 638 31.32 -29.51 3.83
CA ASN A 638 32.63 -29.35 3.19
C ASN A 638 32.72 -29.99 1.79
N ASN A 639 31.96 -31.06 1.56
CA ASN A 639 31.83 -31.71 0.25
C ASN A 639 30.84 -30.99 -0.69
N GLY A 640 29.97 -30.13 -0.17
CA GLY A 640 28.98 -29.34 -0.93
C GLY A 640 27.59 -30.00 -1.06
N HIS A 641 27.25 -30.95 -0.19
CA HIS A 641 25.96 -31.66 -0.23
C HIS A 641 24.82 -30.95 0.52
N ILE A 642 25.12 -29.94 1.35
CA ILE A 642 24.14 -29.14 2.11
C ILE A 642 24.53 -27.66 2.11
N THR A 643 23.56 -26.76 2.28
CA THR A 643 23.81 -25.30 2.32
C THR A 643 24.24 -24.84 3.72
N GLN A 644 24.71 -23.59 3.82
CA GLN A 644 25.01 -22.94 5.11
C GLN A 644 23.78 -22.84 6.02
N GLU A 645 22.60 -22.58 5.46
CA GLU A 645 21.34 -22.54 6.22
C GLU A 645 20.96 -23.93 6.76
N SER A 646 21.05 -24.97 5.93
CA SER A 646 20.82 -26.35 6.36
C SER A 646 21.81 -26.77 7.46
N LEU A 647 23.09 -26.45 7.29
CA LEU A 647 24.14 -26.73 8.28
C LEU A 647 23.84 -26.07 9.63
N LEU A 648 23.53 -24.77 9.67
CA LEU A 648 23.24 -24.06 10.91
C LEU A 648 22.01 -24.67 11.62
N LYS A 649 20.92 -24.87 10.86
CA LYS A 649 19.69 -25.49 11.35
C LYS A 649 19.92 -26.88 11.95
N ASP A 650 20.68 -27.74 11.25
CA ASP A 650 20.90 -29.11 11.70
C ASP A 650 21.88 -29.19 12.89
N LEU A 651 22.90 -28.33 12.93
CA LEU A 651 23.78 -28.20 14.11
C LEU A 651 23.02 -27.69 15.33
N ARG A 652 22.17 -26.68 15.18
CA ARG A 652 21.29 -26.15 16.24
C ARG A 652 20.38 -27.25 16.80
N ASN A 653 19.78 -28.05 15.92
CA ASN A 653 18.98 -29.21 16.30
C ASN A 653 19.80 -30.25 17.09
N ILE A 654 20.97 -30.67 16.60
CA ILE A 654 21.82 -31.67 17.29
C ILE A 654 22.30 -31.17 18.66
N ILE A 655 22.61 -29.88 18.80
CA ILE A 655 23.05 -29.28 20.08
C ILE A 655 21.89 -29.18 21.08
N LYS A 656 20.65 -28.92 20.63
CA LYS A 656 19.47 -28.90 21.50
C LYS A 656 18.90 -30.30 21.83
N THR A 657 19.04 -31.31 20.96
CA THR A 657 18.43 -32.63 21.18
C THR A 657 19.28 -33.56 22.08
N ARG A 658 18.88 -33.71 23.35
CA ARG A 658 19.28 -34.89 24.16
C ARG A 658 18.65 -36.15 23.54
N ILE A 659 19.41 -36.98 22.83
CA ILE A 659 18.88 -38.24 22.26
C ILE A 659 18.65 -39.28 23.36
N SER A 660 17.39 -39.47 23.72
CA SER A 660 16.88 -40.73 24.28
C SER A 660 15.80 -41.40 23.41
N ASP A 661 15.63 -40.93 22.17
CA ASP A 661 15.52 -41.78 20.97
C ASP A 661 15.68 -40.95 19.69
N PRO A 662 16.03 -41.53 18.52
CA PRO A 662 16.41 -40.77 17.33
C PRO A 662 15.19 -40.27 16.54
N PRO A 663 15.21 -39.02 16.02
CA PRO A 663 14.24 -38.60 15.01
C PRO A 663 14.46 -39.38 13.70
N ALA A 664 13.37 -39.75 13.03
CA ALA A 664 13.41 -40.50 11.78
C ALA A 664 13.88 -39.60 10.61
N PHE A 665 15.19 -39.52 10.41
CA PHE A 665 15.75 -39.12 9.12
C PHE A 665 15.52 -40.27 8.12
N GLU A 666 14.56 -40.10 7.22
CA GLU A 666 14.39 -40.99 6.08
C GLU A 666 15.66 -41.08 5.22
N GLU A 667 15.76 -42.15 4.45
CA GLU A 667 16.96 -42.52 3.70
C GLU A 667 17.40 -41.41 2.74
N MET A 668 18.49 -40.71 3.09
CA MET A 668 19.28 -39.94 2.13
C MET A 668 19.82 -40.90 1.06
N LYS A 669 19.06 -41.03 -0.03
CA LYS A 669 19.40 -41.88 -1.18
C LYS A 669 20.81 -41.57 -1.66
N THR A 670 21.70 -42.55 -1.52
CA THR A 670 23.02 -42.51 -2.14
C THR A 670 22.85 -42.47 -3.65
N ALA A 671 23.15 -41.33 -4.27
CA ALA A 671 23.44 -41.31 -5.70
C ALA A 671 24.66 -42.22 -5.95
N PRO A 672 24.62 -43.13 -6.95
CA PRO A 672 25.78 -43.94 -7.29
C PRO A 672 26.92 -43.06 -7.82
N SER A 673 28.14 -43.61 -7.83
CA SER A 673 29.31 -42.98 -8.43
C SER A 673 30.00 -43.96 -9.37
N PRO A 674 30.49 -43.50 -10.55
CA PRO A 674 29.98 -42.42 -11.40
C PRO A 674 28.73 -42.85 -12.21
#